data_AF-F0YAT9-F1
#
_entry.id   AF-F0YAT9-F1
#
_cell.length_a   1.000
_cell.length_b   1.000
_cell.length_c   1.000
_cell.angle_alpha   90.00
_cell.angle_beta   90.00
_cell.angle_gamma   90.00
#
_symmetry.space_group_name_H-M   'P 1'
#
loop_
_entity.id
_entity.type
_entity.pdbx_description
1 polymer ?
#
loop_
_entity_poly.entity_id
_entity_poly.type
_entity_poly.pdbx_seq_one_letter_code
_entity_poly.pdbx_strand_id
1 'polypeptide(L)'
;MADEDFLDEDGTLTELPLFANDEAKAIFAEIAKKRELLEKAIKEHGEHDERYKVMVEHLKNVRQEVSHTTGLMSAKEAEIKSEQHGAELAKREAGRYRQELRREQVEVEEHDSMLNALQNQVFQANEKMDQFKLQMNWNQEELEQWALAAKQKEEDNLAIQRYTRADEVKINALSLQIEKLTKVDLAQKAAVEAEMTETAARQIELDRTAQEFRSLHAERQQLVKQWKDAIEASARRDKEITKTAAEYVEERANKEVFVDEIQAARDRLKKVREEYVEIQSKVSLMERQVQTRREDLMAEKTKLQRLEDEIDVLKSELASSARALLRKRRENERAAEEVVARRAHLERCRKLYHQSKQRLEVGDQNTAKVEQSAQEAEAELRANEVEQQKQDRALAALKESMFKQSQALFALRQEEANYIAEISGAQAQGRNLQSKIRQLDGESVRQQELIYNAEFQIQQMERKVARGLGERSDDEKRALNAQIEKLEAQLQEARDMKKMLTSQGRRLNNELRAAQRRGELAAQQQEELEARITELELENNSAEQSLKAQQQQEEEAMVQNDIMRLELKRLRDALSQRADKVFTLENRKQQLKLSMQERKKEIAVHKEVQAAQLRHTEEERHKAQIEVGQRKQQVTKLAAKYETLCKSSRLRGTDEDDGEPKSQAYYLIQAAQKREELQRVGDELDQEIRRREREMRALEATLSHVNSRNSQYRQSFQKANMKSNEAEDMKQLEEQAKLAQDALFRRKKELQRLSTDYEEDERRLQQVDAQCARLEERNGHLAEAHAQMEVELGAQDEALEKHEKRLARLSAMHRDKISAFDETVQEKSFRAKSLAEATTSILRTLGELSKAYPELKDVMSNMLAEAGLAPEVN
;
A
#
# COMPACT_ATOMS: atom_id res chain seq x y z
N MET A 1 97.52 -89.47 -139.56
CA MET A 1 97.44 -88.02 -139.88
C MET A 1 96.00 -87.77 -140.30
N ALA A 2 95.17 -87.74 -139.28
CA ALA A 2 93.71 -87.62 -139.17
C ALA A 2 93.46 -87.53 -137.65
N ASP A 3 92.25 -87.18 -137.22
CA ASP A 3 91.81 -86.94 -135.82
C ASP A 3 92.03 -85.50 -135.29
N GLU A 4 91.30 -84.52 -135.87
CA GLU A 4 90.88 -83.28 -135.21
C GLU A 4 89.43 -82.97 -135.61
N ASP A 5 88.54 -82.80 -134.62
CA ASP A 5 87.11 -82.41 -134.71
C ASP A 5 86.56 -82.17 -133.27
N PHE A 6 85.24 -82.01 -133.10
CA PHE A 6 84.47 -82.17 -131.83
C PHE A 6 84.24 -80.97 -130.85
N LEU A 7 84.25 -79.69 -131.28
CA LEU A 7 83.81 -78.56 -130.43
C LEU A 7 83.06 -77.46 -131.19
N ASP A 8 81.92 -77.01 -130.64
CA ASP A 8 81.11 -75.87 -131.09
C ASP A 8 81.40 -74.58 -130.28
N GLU A 9 80.87 -73.42 -130.70
CA GLU A 9 81.24 -72.08 -130.18
C GLU A 9 81.02 -71.86 -128.67
N ASP A 10 80.02 -72.51 -128.05
CA ASP A 10 79.79 -72.47 -126.59
C ASP A 10 80.78 -73.37 -125.80
N GLY A 11 81.75 -74.01 -126.48
CA GLY A 11 82.76 -74.88 -125.86
C GLY A 11 82.20 -76.21 -125.34
N THR A 12 80.96 -76.56 -125.71
CA THR A 12 80.34 -77.85 -125.38
C THR A 12 80.70 -78.91 -126.42
N LEU A 13 81.16 -80.07 -125.95
CA LEU A 13 81.44 -81.24 -126.78
C LEU A 13 80.14 -81.71 -127.48
N THR A 14 80.05 -81.53 -128.80
CA THR A 14 78.80 -81.76 -129.56
C THR A 14 78.56 -83.23 -129.91
N GLU A 15 79.62 -84.01 -130.14
CA GLU A 15 79.56 -85.47 -130.28
C GLU A 15 80.64 -86.15 -129.44
N LEU A 16 80.37 -87.38 -128.97
CA LEU A 16 81.37 -88.19 -128.27
C LEU A 16 82.29 -88.95 -129.26
N PRO A 17 83.58 -89.12 -128.95
CA PRO A 17 84.53 -89.85 -129.79
C PRO A 17 84.06 -91.25 -130.20
N LEU A 18 84.47 -91.70 -131.39
CA LEU A 18 83.96 -92.92 -132.04
C LEU A 18 84.11 -94.23 -131.24
N PHE A 19 85.03 -94.28 -130.26
CA PHE A 19 85.21 -95.43 -129.37
C PHE A 19 84.39 -95.37 -128.06
N ALA A 20 83.56 -94.34 -127.86
CA ALA A 20 82.76 -94.16 -126.65
C ALA A 20 81.59 -95.17 -126.58
N ASN A 21 81.57 -95.95 -125.50
CA ASN A 21 80.53 -96.93 -125.17
C ASN A 21 79.13 -96.30 -125.16
N ASP A 22 78.11 -97.08 -125.52
CA ASP A 22 76.74 -96.58 -125.70
C ASP A 22 76.11 -95.99 -124.43
N GLU A 23 76.50 -96.46 -123.25
CA GLU A 23 76.11 -95.87 -121.95
C GLU A 23 76.49 -94.38 -121.84
N ALA A 24 77.68 -93.99 -122.33
CA ALA A 24 78.13 -92.61 -122.29
C ALA A 24 77.33 -91.71 -123.23
N LYS A 25 76.93 -92.24 -124.40
CA LYS A 25 76.06 -91.54 -125.36
C LYS A 25 74.63 -91.38 -124.81
N ALA A 26 74.10 -92.40 -124.13
CA ALA A 26 72.80 -92.33 -123.46
C ALA A 26 72.79 -91.29 -122.33
N ILE A 27 73.83 -91.25 -121.49
CA ILE A 27 73.97 -90.26 -120.41
C ILE A 27 74.06 -88.83 -120.97
N PHE A 28 74.77 -88.62 -122.08
CA PHE A 28 74.84 -87.30 -122.71
C PHE A 28 73.46 -86.82 -123.21
N ALA A 29 72.68 -87.71 -123.83
CA ALA A 29 71.30 -87.41 -124.25
C ALA A 29 70.36 -87.14 -123.06
N GLU A 30 70.55 -87.78 -121.90
CA GLU A 30 69.84 -87.41 -120.67
C GLU A 30 70.22 -86.01 -120.16
N ILE A 31 71.51 -85.66 -120.19
CA ILE A 31 72.00 -84.35 -119.74
C ILE A 31 71.39 -83.22 -120.59
N ALA A 32 71.32 -83.40 -121.91
CA ALA A 32 70.63 -82.47 -122.81
C ALA A 32 69.15 -82.27 -122.42
N LYS A 33 68.39 -83.35 -122.21
CA LYS A 33 66.98 -83.27 -121.78
C LYS A 33 66.82 -82.61 -120.40
N LYS A 34 67.73 -82.88 -119.46
CA LYS A 34 67.71 -82.28 -118.12
C LYS A 34 68.00 -80.77 -118.15
N ARG A 35 68.80 -80.28 -119.10
CA ARG A 35 68.99 -78.83 -119.34
C ARG A 35 67.71 -78.14 -119.84
N GLU A 36 67.01 -78.73 -120.80
CA GLU A 36 65.73 -78.16 -121.31
C GLU A 36 64.64 -78.09 -120.22
N LEU A 37 64.60 -79.06 -119.29
CA LEU A 37 63.71 -79.03 -118.13
C LEU A 37 64.12 -77.95 -117.12
N LEU A 38 65.42 -77.72 -116.92
CA LEU A 38 65.94 -76.69 -116.01
C LEU A 38 65.52 -75.28 -116.45
N GLU A 39 65.62 -74.95 -117.74
CA GLU A 39 65.21 -73.63 -118.26
C GLU A 39 63.71 -73.34 -118.07
N LYS A 40 62.86 -74.38 -118.14
CA LYS A 40 61.41 -74.24 -117.90
C LYS A 40 61.13 -73.96 -116.43
N ALA A 41 61.75 -74.74 -115.53
CA ALA A 41 61.65 -74.53 -114.09
C ALA A 41 62.16 -73.14 -113.64
N ILE A 42 63.21 -72.61 -114.28
CA ILE A 42 63.72 -71.25 -114.02
C ILE A 42 62.68 -70.18 -114.38
N LYS A 43 61.96 -70.33 -115.50
CA LYS A 43 60.90 -69.39 -115.91
C LYS A 43 59.70 -69.44 -114.97
N GLU A 44 59.22 -70.64 -114.64
CA GLU A 44 58.13 -70.83 -113.68
C GLU A 44 58.48 -70.26 -112.29
N HIS A 45 59.73 -70.43 -111.84
CA HIS A 45 60.19 -69.85 -110.58
C HIS A 45 60.20 -68.32 -110.60
N GLY A 46 60.60 -67.69 -111.71
CA GLY A 46 60.56 -66.24 -111.88
C GLY A 46 59.15 -65.66 -111.75
N GLU A 47 58.17 -66.23 -112.46
CA GLU A 47 56.76 -65.80 -112.37
C GLU A 47 56.20 -65.97 -110.93
N HIS A 48 56.60 -67.03 -110.23
CA HIS A 48 56.22 -67.25 -108.84
C HIS A 48 56.84 -66.24 -107.87
N ASP A 49 58.12 -65.86 -108.06
CA ASP A 49 58.82 -64.90 -107.20
C ASP A 49 58.34 -63.45 -107.43
N GLU A 50 58.03 -63.06 -108.66
CA GLU A 50 57.34 -61.79 -108.93
C GLU A 50 55.97 -61.72 -108.22
N ARG A 51 55.16 -62.78 -108.33
CA ARG A 51 53.88 -62.86 -107.62
C ARG A 51 54.04 -62.82 -106.10
N TYR A 52 55.08 -63.46 -105.56
CA TYR A 52 55.39 -63.42 -104.13
C TYR A 52 55.70 -61.99 -103.66
N LYS A 53 56.55 -61.25 -104.39
CA LYS A 53 56.89 -59.84 -104.08
C LYS A 53 55.64 -58.96 -104.00
N VAL A 54 54.74 -59.04 -104.99
CA VAL A 54 53.47 -58.30 -104.99
C VAL A 54 52.59 -58.66 -103.79
N MET A 55 52.52 -59.94 -103.39
CA MET A 55 51.77 -60.36 -102.21
C MET A 55 52.39 -59.86 -100.89
N VAL A 56 53.72 -59.77 -100.80
CA VAL A 56 54.43 -59.20 -99.64
C VAL A 56 54.18 -57.69 -99.52
N GLU A 57 54.19 -56.94 -100.63
CA GLU A 57 53.84 -55.51 -100.63
C GLU A 57 52.38 -55.27 -100.26
N HIS A 58 51.44 -56.05 -100.81
CA HIS A 58 50.03 -55.97 -100.42
C HIS A 58 49.84 -56.27 -98.92
N LEU A 59 50.52 -57.29 -98.38
CA LEU A 59 50.47 -57.63 -96.97
C LEU A 59 51.11 -56.56 -96.06
N LYS A 60 52.14 -55.86 -96.53
CA LYS A 60 52.71 -54.67 -95.86
C LYS A 60 51.68 -53.53 -95.81
N ASN A 61 50.99 -53.25 -96.90
CA ASN A 61 49.94 -52.22 -96.96
C ASN A 61 48.75 -52.55 -96.05
N VAL A 62 48.29 -53.81 -96.03
CA VAL A 62 47.24 -54.27 -95.10
C VAL A 62 47.68 -54.12 -93.63
N ARG A 63 48.94 -54.44 -93.29
CA ARG A 63 49.48 -54.21 -91.94
C ARG A 63 49.53 -52.72 -91.59
N GLN A 64 49.83 -51.85 -92.55
CA GLN A 64 49.81 -50.41 -92.35
C GLN A 64 48.39 -49.89 -92.09
N GLU A 65 47.38 -50.35 -92.83
CA GLU A 65 45.98 -49.97 -92.57
C GLU A 65 45.45 -50.51 -91.22
N VAL A 66 45.90 -51.69 -90.78
CA VAL A 66 45.64 -52.17 -89.41
C VAL A 66 46.30 -51.25 -88.37
N SER A 67 47.51 -50.73 -88.64
CA SER A 67 48.14 -49.73 -87.77
C SER A 67 47.41 -48.37 -87.77
N HIS A 68 46.91 -47.92 -88.93
CA HIS A 68 46.13 -46.67 -89.04
C HIS A 68 44.79 -46.79 -88.28
N THR A 69 44.05 -47.88 -88.50
CA THR A 69 42.74 -48.12 -87.84
C THR A 69 42.87 -48.35 -86.35
N THR A 70 43.89 -49.07 -85.86
CA THR A 70 44.15 -49.18 -84.41
C THR A 70 44.57 -47.84 -83.79
N GLY A 71 45.33 -47.00 -84.51
CA GLY A 71 45.62 -45.63 -84.09
C GLY A 71 44.35 -44.78 -83.95
N LEU A 72 43.44 -44.84 -84.92
CA LEU A 72 42.14 -44.14 -84.88
C LEU A 72 41.25 -44.65 -83.73
N MET A 73 41.23 -45.95 -83.46
CA MET A 73 40.51 -46.52 -82.31
C MET A 73 41.08 -46.02 -80.98
N SER A 74 42.41 -45.99 -80.83
CA SER A 74 43.07 -45.46 -79.63
C SER A 74 42.77 -43.96 -79.41
N ALA A 75 42.73 -43.18 -80.49
CA ALA A 75 42.32 -41.77 -80.44
C ALA A 75 40.85 -41.63 -79.99
N LYS A 76 39.93 -42.43 -80.55
CA LYS A 76 38.51 -42.41 -80.14
C LYS A 76 38.31 -42.88 -78.70
N GLU A 77 39.07 -43.84 -78.22
CA GLU A 77 39.09 -44.20 -76.80
C GLU A 77 39.55 -43.05 -75.90
N ALA A 78 40.56 -42.27 -76.33
CA ALA A 78 41.03 -41.11 -75.58
C ALA A 78 39.99 -39.97 -75.56
N GLU A 79 39.31 -39.71 -76.69
CA GLU A 79 38.17 -38.80 -76.76
C GLU A 79 37.04 -39.23 -75.81
N ILE A 80 36.61 -40.49 -75.85
CA ILE A 80 35.56 -41.02 -74.96
C ILE A 80 35.94 -40.87 -73.48
N LYS A 81 37.20 -41.13 -73.11
CA LYS A 81 37.70 -40.93 -71.73
C LYS A 81 37.68 -39.45 -71.33
N SER A 82 37.97 -38.54 -72.27
CA SER A 82 37.87 -37.08 -72.07
C SER A 82 36.41 -36.62 -71.89
N GLU A 83 35.49 -37.07 -72.73
CA GLU A 83 34.05 -36.77 -72.62
C GLU A 83 33.46 -37.31 -71.30
N GLN A 84 33.83 -38.53 -70.89
CA GLN A 84 33.44 -39.10 -69.61
C GLN A 84 33.94 -38.24 -68.44
N HIS A 85 35.20 -37.80 -68.47
CA HIS A 85 35.76 -36.92 -67.45
C HIS A 85 35.05 -35.56 -67.39
N GLY A 86 34.77 -34.94 -68.54
CA GLY A 86 33.99 -33.70 -68.62
C GLY A 86 32.55 -33.88 -68.10
N ALA A 87 31.90 -34.99 -68.42
CA ALA A 87 30.57 -35.32 -67.92
C ALA A 87 30.56 -35.60 -66.41
N GLU A 88 31.64 -36.13 -65.83
CA GLU A 88 31.78 -36.23 -64.38
C GLU A 88 32.01 -34.87 -63.72
N LEU A 89 32.85 -34.00 -64.29
CA LEU A 89 33.07 -32.65 -63.79
C LEU A 89 31.75 -31.86 -63.76
N ALA A 90 31.01 -31.84 -64.87
CA ALA A 90 29.69 -31.21 -64.95
C ALA A 90 28.68 -31.80 -63.93
N LYS A 91 28.75 -33.11 -63.65
CA LYS A 91 27.93 -33.74 -62.58
C LYS A 91 28.36 -33.32 -61.18
N ARG A 92 29.66 -33.15 -60.93
CA ARG A 92 30.21 -32.65 -59.63
C ARG A 92 29.82 -31.19 -59.41
N GLU A 93 29.95 -30.35 -60.43
CA GLU A 93 29.53 -28.94 -60.41
C GLU A 93 28.01 -28.80 -60.21
N ALA A 94 27.20 -29.52 -60.99
CA ALA A 94 25.75 -29.54 -60.78
C ALA A 94 25.35 -30.12 -59.40
N GLY A 95 26.16 -31.02 -58.83
CA GLY A 95 26.00 -31.49 -57.45
C GLY A 95 26.29 -30.40 -56.42
N ARG A 96 27.39 -29.65 -56.62
CA ARG A 96 27.78 -28.51 -55.79
C ARG A 96 26.73 -27.38 -55.83
N TYR A 97 26.31 -26.95 -57.02
CA TYR A 97 25.29 -25.90 -57.15
C TYR A 97 23.94 -26.30 -56.51
N ARG A 98 23.59 -27.59 -56.46
CA ARG A 98 22.41 -28.06 -55.70
C ARG A 98 22.61 -28.02 -54.17
N GLN A 99 23.83 -28.13 -53.68
CA GLN A 99 24.14 -27.95 -52.26
C GLN A 99 24.15 -26.48 -51.87
N GLU A 100 24.73 -25.62 -52.72
CA GLU A 100 24.73 -24.16 -52.55
C GLU A 100 23.30 -23.60 -52.63
N LEU A 101 22.49 -23.99 -53.63
CA LEU A 101 21.08 -23.61 -53.73
C LEU A 101 20.25 -24.08 -52.52
N ARG A 102 20.50 -25.29 -51.99
CA ARG A 102 19.82 -25.76 -50.77
C ARG A 102 20.22 -24.97 -49.54
N ARG A 103 21.47 -24.51 -49.46
CA ARG A 103 21.93 -23.65 -48.38
C ARG A 103 21.28 -22.27 -48.47
N GLU A 104 21.25 -21.66 -49.65
CA GLU A 104 20.54 -20.39 -49.87
C GLU A 104 19.04 -20.52 -49.57
N GLN A 105 18.40 -21.65 -49.89
CA GLN A 105 17.02 -21.92 -49.52
C GLN A 105 16.80 -21.94 -48.00
N VAL A 106 17.70 -22.57 -47.23
CA VAL A 106 17.63 -22.53 -45.75
C VAL A 106 17.91 -21.14 -45.20
N GLU A 107 18.88 -20.40 -45.76
CA GLU A 107 19.16 -19.02 -45.36
C GLU A 107 17.97 -18.09 -45.67
N VAL A 108 17.21 -18.34 -46.75
CA VAL A 108 15.93 -17.65 -47.05
C VAL A 108 14.83 -18.05 -46.05
N GLU A 109 14.66 -19.34 -45.72
CA GLU A 109 13.69 -19.78 -44.71
C GLU A 109 13.99 -19.19 -43.31
N GLU A 110 15.26 -19.09 -42.94
CA GLU A 110 15.71 -18.40 -41.72
C GLU A 110 15.43 -16.89 -41.77
N HIS A 111 15.66 -16.23 -42.92
CA HIS A 111 15.32 -14.83 -43.11
C HIS A 111 13.81 -14.57 -43.04
N ASP A 112 12.97 -15.39 -43.69
CA ASP A 112 11.51 -15.27 -43.59
C ASP A 112 11.02 -15.51 -42.15
N SER A 113 11.59 -16.48 -41.43
CA SER A 113 11.31 -16.70 -40.01
C SER A 113 11.66 -15.47 -39.15
N MET A 114 12.81 -14.86 -39.40
CA MET A 114 13.25 -13.63 -38.73
C MET A 114 12.37 -12.42 -39.09
N LEU A 115 11.93 -12.31 -40.35
CA LEU A 115 11.06 -11.24 -40.84
C LEU A 115 9.67 -11.35 -40.21
N ASN A 116 9.11 -12.56 -40.10
CA ASN A 116 7.87 -12.83 -39.36
C ASN A 116 8.02 -12.50 -37.86
N ALA A 117 9.15 -12.84 -37.23
CA ALA A 117 9.42 -12.47 -35.84
C ALA A 117 9.49 -10.94 -35.65
N LEU A 118 10.13 -10.21 -36.57
CA LEU A 118 10.19 -8.75 -36.58
C LEU A 118 8.81 -8.12 -36.81
N GLN A 119 7.99 -8.66 -37.73
CA GLN A 119 6.61 -8.19 -37.93
C GLN A 119 5.76 -8.36 -36.67
N ASN A 120 5.88 -9.49 -35.97
CA ASN A 120 5.20 -9.72 -34.68
C ASN A 120 5.67 -8.74 -33.59
N GLN A 121 6.97 -8.43 -33.53
CA GLN A 121 7.50 -7.41 -32.62
C GLN A 121 7.00 -6.00 -32.96
N VAL A 122 6.96 -5.63 -34.24
CA VAL A 122 6.42 -4.34 -34.72
C VAL A 122 4.92 -4.24 -34.43
N PHE A 123 4.16 -5.32 -34.59
CA PHE A 123 2.74 -5.36 -34.24
C PHE A 123 2.53 -5.11 -32.73
N GLN A 124 3.25 -5.84 -31.86
CA GLN A 124 3.18 -5.64 -30.40
C GLN A 124 3.69 -4.24 -29.97
N ALA A 125 4.66 -3.66 -30.68
CA ALA A 125 5.13 -2.30 -30.43
C ALA A 125 4.10 -1.24 -30.83
N ASN A 126 3.40 -1.43 -31.95
CA ASN A 126 2.29 -0.57 -32.37
C ASN A 126 1.10 -0.68 -31.39
N GLU A 127 0.73 -1.88 -30.97
CA GLU A 127 -0.35 -2.08 -29.98
C GLU A 127 -0.04 -1.37 -28.66
N LYS A 128 1.20 -1.50 -28.15
CA LYS A 128 1.66 -0.75 -26.96
C LYS A 128 1.70 0.76 -27.19
N MET A 129 2.10 1.21 -28.38
CA MET A 129 2.08 2.63 -28.73
C MET A 129 0.64 3.18 -28.76
N ASP A 130 -0.34 2.42 -29.24
CA ASP A 130 -1.74 2.83 -29.24
C ASP A 130 -2.38 2.77 -27.84
N GLN A 131 -1.99 1.81 -27.00
CA GLN A 131 -2.30 1.82 -25.56
C GLN A 131 -1.73 3.08 -24.88
N PHE A 132 -0.48 3.46 -25.18
CA PHE A 132 0.12 4.69 -24.64
C PHE A 132 -0.55 5.97 -25.18
N LYS A 133 -1.00 6.01 -26.43
CA LYS A 133 -1.82 7.14 -26.94
C LYS A 133 -3.13 7.27 -26.19
N LEU A 134 -3.82 6.15 -25.93
CA LEU A 134 -5.08 6.15 -25.19
C LEU A 134 -4.88 6.62 -23.75
N GLN A 135 -3.82 6.15 -23.07
CA GLN A 135 -3.43 6.63 -21.75
C GLN A 135 -3.02 8.10 -21.75
N MET A 136 -2.28 8.56 -22.77
CA MET A 136 -1.89 9.97 -22.89
C MET A 136 -3.11 10.89 -23.07
N ASN A 137 -4.08 10.50 -23.90
CA ASN A 137 -5.33 11.23 -24.06
C ASN A 137 -6.13 11.28 -22.75
N TRP A 138 -6.30 10.15 -22.06
CA TRP A 138 -7.02 10.11 -20.78
C TRP A 138 -6.30 10.96 -19.72
N ASN A 139 -4.98 10.85 -19.59
CA ASN A 139 -4.19 11.69 -18.67
C ASN A 139 -4.30 13.18 -19.01
N GLN A 140 -4.43 13.55 -20.29
CA GLN A 140 -4.67 14.94 -20.69
C GLN A 140 -6.10 15.39 -20.33
N GLU A 141 -7.13 14.60 -20.62
CA GLU A 141 -8.52 14.88 -20.23
C GLU A 141 -8.67 15.02 -18.71
N GLU A 142 -7.97 14.19 -17.93
CA GLU A 142 -7.94 14.28 -16.47
C GLU A 142 -7.21 15.56 -16.00
N LEU A 143 -6.06 15.89 -16.60
CA LEU A 143 -5.33 17.12 -16.29
C LEU A 143 -6.15 18.38 -16.61
N GLU A 144 -6.88 18.40 -17.72
CA GLU A 144 -7.78 19.49 -18.11
C GLU A 144 -8.97 19.60 -17.14
N GLN A 145 -9.53 18.48 -16.66
CA GLN A 145 -10.55 18.45 -15.62
C GLN A 145 -10.02 18.97 -14.27
N TRP A 146 -8.83 18.54 -13.84
CA TRP A 146 -8.20 19.04 -12.62
C TRP A 146 -7.86 20.53 -12.70
N ALA A 147 -7.40 21.02 -13.85
CA ALA A 147 -7.15 22.45 -14.08
C ALA A 147 -8.44 23.29 -14.03
N LEU A 148 -9.54 22.79 -14.62
CA LEU A 148 -10.86 23.40 -14.52
C LEU A 148 -11.38 23.42 -13.08
N ALA A 149 -11.28 22.30 -12.35
CA ALA A 149 -11.70 22.19 -10.96
C ALA A 149 -10.88 23.11 -10.03
N ALA A 150 -9.56 23.15 -10.21
CA ALA A 150 -8.68 24.06 -9.46
C ALA A 150 -9.05 25.52 -9.70
N LYS A 151 -9.25 25.93 -10.97
CA LYS A 151 -9.67 27.30 -11.32
C LYS A 151 -11.04 27.65 -10.73
N GLN A 152 -12.02 26.74 -10.78
CA GLN A 152 -13.32 26.93 -10.12
C GLN A 152 -13.16 27.12 -8.60
N LYS A 153 -12.25 26.39 -7.96
CA LYS A 153 -11.97 26.57 -6.52
C LYS A 153 -11.22 27.87 -6.21
N GLU A 154 -10.39 28.38 -7.11
CA GLU A 154 -9.83 29.74 -6.97
C GLU A 154 -10.92 30.82 -7.11
N GLU A 155 -11.83 30.67 -8.08
CA GLU A 155 -12.96 31.59 -8.28
C GLU A 155 -13.94 31.55 -7.08
N ASP A 156 -14.27 30.37 -6.54
CA ASP A 156 -15.03 30.19 -5.29
C ASP A 156 -14.34 30.88 -4.11
N ASN A 157 -13.05 30.63 -3.91
CA ASN A 157 -12.28 31.22 -2.80
C ASN A 157 -12.21 32.76 -2.92
N LEU A 158 -12.09 33.31 -4.12
CA LEU A 158 -12.15 34.75 -4.37
C LEU A 158 -13.55 35.33 -4.11
N ALA A 159 -14.63 34.57 -4.36
CA ALA A 159 -15.99 34.96 -3.98
C ALA A 159 -16.17 34.97 -2.45
N ILE A 160 -15.71 33.91 -1.76
CA ILE A 160 -15.73 33.82 -0.29
C ILE A 160 -14.95 35.01 0.33
N GLN A 161 -13.75 35.32 -0.17
CA GLN A 161 -12.95 36.47 0.30
C GLN A 161 -13.61 37.84 0.04
N ARG A 162 -14.53 37.94 -0.94
CA ARG A 162 -15.34 39.15 -1.16
C ARG A 162 -16.50 39.23 -0.17
N TYR A 163 -17.17 38.11 0.09
CA TYR A 163 -18.26 38.04 1.06
C TYR A 163 -17.77 38.28 2.48
N THR A 164 -16.67 37.65 2.93
CA THR A 164 -16.12 37.89 4.28
C THR A 164 -15.74 39.35 4.50
N ARG A 165 -15.14 40.02 3.51
CA ARG A 165 -14.84 41.47 3.59
C ARG A 165 -16.11 42.34 3.63
N ALA A 166 -17.17 41.95 2.91
CA ALA A 166 -18.46 42.64 2.97
C ALA A 166 -19.13 42.46 4.34
N ASP A 167 -19.04 41.26 4.91
CA ASP A 167 -19.54 40.95 6.25
C ASP A 167 -18.72 41.63 7.35
N GLU A 168 -17.39 41.71 7.24
CA GLU A 168 -16.53 42.52 8.12
C GLU A 168 -16.95 43.99 8.12
N VAL A 169 -17.17 44.59 6.93
CA VAL A 169 -17.68 45.97 6.82
C VAL A 169 -19.07 46.10 7.45
N LYS A 170 -19.94 45.09 7.30
CA LYS A 170 -21.28 45.09 7.88
C LYS A 170 -21.26 44.92 9.41
N ILE A 171 -20.39 44.07 9.94
CA ILE A 171 -20.14 43.87 11.38
C ILE A 171 -19.63 45.17 11.98
N ASN A 172 -18.62 45.80 11.39
CA ASN A 172 -18.11 47.10 11.85
C ASN A 172 -19.19 48.20 11.86
N ALA A 173 -20.02 48.26 10.82
CA ALA A 173 -21.14 49.21 10.76
C ALA A 173 -22.21 48.94 11.84
N LEU A 174 -22.53 47.66 12.11
CA LEU A 174 -23.45 47.25 13.17
C LEU A 174 -22.87 47.50 14.57
N SER A 175 -21.59 47.23 14.80
CA SER A 175 -20.90 47.53 16.07
C SER A 175 -20.91 49.03 16.38
N LEU A 176 -20.64 49.88 15.39
CA LEU A 176 -20.76 51.33 15.53
C LEU A 176 -22.21 51.78 15.77
N GLN A 177 -23.21 51.08 15.22
CA GLN A 177 -24.62 51.34 15.49
C GLN A 177 -25.01 50.93 16.92
N ILE A 178 -24.51 49.79 17.42
CA ILE A 178 -24.68 49.36 18.81
C ILE A 178 -24.05 50.38 19.75
N GLU A 179 -22.81 50.80 19.52
CA GLU A 179 -22.12 51.80 20.37
C GLU A 179 -22.90 53.13 20.46
N LYS A 180 -23.46 53.59 19.33
CA LYS A 180 -24.34 54.77 19.28
C LYS A 180 -25.62 54.56 20.10
N LEU A 181 -26.27 53.41 19.97
CA LEU A 181 -27.48 53.10 20.72
C LEU A 181 -27.22 52.94 22.23
N THR A 182 -26.10 52.33 22.62
CA THR A 182 -25.66 52.25 24.02
C THR A 182 -25.40 53.64 24.61
N LYS A 183 -24.80 54.56 23.84
CA LYS A 183 -24.63 55.96 24.27
C LYS A 183 -25.96 56.69 24.45
N VAL A 184 -26.97 56.40 23.63
CA VAL A 184 -28.34 56.94 23.79
C VAL A 184 -29.05 56.33 25.01
N ASP A 185 -28.97 55.02 25.21
CA ASP A 185 -29.53 54.30 26.37
C ASP A 185 -28.93 54.81 27.70
N LEU A 186 -27.61 55.01 27.76
CA LEU A 186 -26.94 55.60 28.92
C LEU A 186 -27.39 57.05 29.18
N ALA A 187 -27.53 57.86 28.13
CA ALA A 187 -28.03 59.23 28.27
C ALA A 187 -29.51 59.28 28.71
N GLN A 188 -30.35 58.36 28.22
CA GLN A 188 -31.74 58.24 28.66
C GLN A 188 -31.85 57.75 30.11
N LYS A 189 -31.01 56.80 30.54
CA LYS A 189 -30.93 56.36 31.94
C LYS A 189 -30.53 57.50 32.88
N ALA A 190 -29.47 58.26 32.53
CA ALA A 190 -29.07 59.43 33.30
C ALA A 190 -30.17 60.51 33.39
N ALA A 191 -30.93 60.72 32.30
CA ALA A 191 -32.08 61.63 32.31
C ALA A 191 -33.25 61.12 33.20
N VAL A 192 -33.55 59.81 33.14
CA VAL A 192 -34.57 59.19 34.02
C VAL A 192 -34.14 59.22 35.48
N GLU A 193 -32.86 59.00 35.78
CA GLU A 193 -32.32 59.14 37.14
C GLU A 193 -32.42 60.59 37.64
N ALA A 194 -32.13 61.59 36.79
CA ALA A 194 -32.31 63.00 37.12
C ALA A 194 -33.79 63.35 37.43
N GLU A 195 -34.72 62.97 36.55
CA GLU A 195 -36.17 63.16 36.76
C GLU A 195 -36.69 62.41 38.01
N MET A 196 -36.16 61.22 38.30
CA MET A 196 -36.45 60.49 39.54
C MET A 196 -35.93 61.23 40.78
N THR A 197 -34.77 61.90 40.71
CA THR A 197 -34.28 62.74 41.82
C THR A 197 -35.07 64.04 41.97
N GLU A 198 -35.47 64.70 40.87
CA GLU A 198 -36.34 65.89 40.94
C GLU A 198 -37.73 65.58 41.49
N THR A 199 -38.35 64.49 41.05
CA THR A 199 -39.67 64.07 41.55
C THR A 199 -39.61 63.62 43.00
N ALA A 200 -38.54 62.93 43.43
CA ALA A 200 -38.31 62.63 44.84
C ALA A 200 -38.10 63.90 45.68
N ALA A 201 -37.36 64.91 45.18
CA ALA A 201 -37.18 66.19 45.85
C ALA A 201 -38.51 66.94 46.01
N ARG A 202 -39.31 67.06 44.93
CA ARG A 202 -40.65 67.68 45.00
C ARG A 202 -41.61 66.91 45.90
N GLN A 203 -41.51 65.59 45.98
CA GLN A 203 -42.30 64.78 46.92
C GLN A 203 -41.93 65.11 48.38
N ILE A 204 -40.64 65.28 48.70
CA ILE A 204 -40.19 65.71 50.03
C ILE A 204 -40.67 67.12 50.35
N GLU A 205 -40.68 68.05 49.39
CA GLU A 205 -41.24 69.40 49.54
C GLU A 205 -42.76 69.37 49.78
N LEU A 206 -43.50 68.50 49.09
CA LEU A 206 -44.94 68.30 49.29
C LEU A 206 -45.25 67.67 50.66
N ASP A 207 -44.49 66.65 51.08
CA ASP A 207 -44.67 66.03 52.40
C ASP A 207 -44.27 66.98 53.55
N ARG A 208 -43.27 67.84 53.33
CA ARG A 208 -42.90 68.92 54.26
C ARG A 208 -43.98 69.99 54.35
N THR A 209 -44.46 70.52 53.23
CA THR A 209 -45.54 71.54 53.23
C THR A 209 -46.85 70.96 53.76
N ALA A 210 -47.11 69.66 53.58
CA ALA A 210 -48.22 68.97 54.24
C ALA A 210 -48.03 68.82 55.77
N GLN A 211 -46.80 68.67 56.28
CA GLN A 211 -46.51 68.72 57.72
C GLN A 211 -46.69 70.13 58.29
N GLU A 212 -46.17 71.15 57.60
CA GLU A 212 -46.32 72.57 57.97
C GLU A 212 -47.80 73.00 57.92
N PHE A 213 -48.59 72.50 56.96
CA PHE A 213 -50.04 72.71 56.95
C PHE A 213 -50.74 72.03 58.13
N ARG A 214 -50.29 70.84 58.57
CA ARG A 214 -50.84 70.16 59.77
C ARG A 214 -50.50 70.91 61.06
N SER A 215 -49.29 71.47 61.21
CA SER A 215 -48.94 72.28 62.39
C SER A 215 -49.74 73.58 62.41
N LEU A 216 -49.80 74.32 61.31
CA LEU A 216 -50.62 75.54 61.18
C LEU A 216 -52.11 75.26 61.41
N HIS A 217 -52.62 74.09 61.00
CA HIS A 217 -53.99 73.69 61.29
C HIS A 217 -54.20 73.36 62.79
N ALA A 218 -53.23 72.72 63.45
CA ALA A 218 -53.29 72.46 64.89
C ALA A 218 -53.20 73.76 65.70
N GLU A 219 -52.31 74.68 65.34
CA GLU A 219 -52.21 76.03 65.91
C GLU A 219 -53.52 76.82 65.71
N ARG A 220 -54.12 76.76 64.51
CA ARG A 220 -55.44 77.34 64.25
C ARG A 220 -56.53 76.72 65.13
N GLN A 221 -56.52 75.40 65.33
CA GLN A 221 -57.48 74.75 66.24
C GLN A 221 -57.25 75.18 67.70
N GLN A 222 -56.00 75.35 68.15
CA GLN A 222 -55.69 75.89 69.47
C GLN A 222 -56.15 77.33 69.63
N LEU A 223 -55.92 78.20 68.64
CA LEU A 223 -56.42 79.58 68.63
C LEU A 223 -57.95 79.64 68.64
N VAL A 224 -58.63 78.81 67.84
CA VAL A 224 -60.10 78.69 67.85
C VAL A 224 -60.60 78.18 69.20
N LYS A 225 -59.86 77.28 69.87
CA LYS A 225 -60.20 76.83 71.22
C LYS A 225 -60.01 77.97 72.23
N GLN A 226 -58.86 78.65 72.26
CA GLN A 226 -58.61 79.81 73.13
C GLN A 226 -59.65 80.91 72.93
N TRP A 227 -60.08 81.15 71.70
CA TRP A 227 -61.15 82.10 71.37
C TRP A 227 -62.53 81.65 71.89
N LYS A 228 -62.87 80.36 71.79
CA LYS A 228 -64.07 79.78 72.42
C LYS A 228 -64.00 79.87 73.95
N ASP A 229 -62.87 79.49 74.55
CA ASP A 229 -62.64 79.54 75.99
C ASP A 229 -62.75 81.00 76.50
N ALA A 230 -62.29 81.99 75.72
CA ALA A 230 -62.44 83.41 76.00
C ALA A 230 -63.90 83.91 75.84
N ILE A 231 -64.65 83.43 74.85
CA ILE A 231 -66.09 83.71 74.70
C ILE A 231 -66.88 83.08 75.85
N GLU A 232 -66.56 81.85 76.27
CA GLU A 232 -67.15 81.25 77.46
C GLU A 232 -66.82 82.04 78.73
N ALA A 233 -65.59 82.52 78.88
CA ALA A 233 -65.20 83.40 79.99
C ALA A 233 -65.96 84.73 79.96
N SER A 234 -66.20 85.32 78.77
CA SER A 234 -67.08 86.48 78.62
C SER A 234 -68.51 86.14 79.02
N ALA A 235 -69.12 85.10 78.45
CA ALA A 235 -70.49 84.71 78.74
C ALA A 235 -70.72 84.27 80.20
N ARG A 236 -69.67 83.81 80.91
CA ARG A 236 -69.70 83.59 82.36
C ARG A 236 -69.67 84.92 83.12
N ARG A 237 -68.80 85.87 82.74
CA ARG A 237 -68.81 87.24 83.27
C ARG A 237 -70.12 87.97 82.98
N ASP A 238 -70.73 87.81 81.82
CA ASP A 238 -72.02 88.41 81.47
C ASP A 238 -73.16 87.82 82.34
N LYS A 239 -73.05 86.54 82.72
CA LYS A 239 -73.93 85.91 83.72
C LYS A 239 -73.66 86.38 85.14
N GLU A 240 -72.41 86.62 85.52
CA GLU A 240 -72.03 87.21 86.81
C GLU A 240 -72.47 88.69 86.91
N ILE A 241 -72.38 89.45 85.82
CA ILE A 241 -72.84 90.84 85.70
C ILE A 241 -74.37 90.90 85.73
N THR A 242 -75.08 90.02 85.02
CA THR A 242 -76.55 89.96 85.09
C THR A 242 -77.05 89.45 86.45
N LYS A 243 -76.34 88.52 87.11
CA LYS A 243 -76.65 88.10 88.47
C LYS A 243 -76.41 89.22 89.49
N THR A 244 -75.26 89.89 89.45
CA THR A 244 -74.97 91.02 90.36
C THR A 244 -75.84 92.25 90.06
N ALA A 245 -76.29 92.46 88.82
CA ALA A 245 -77.29 93.46 88.47
C ALA A 245 -78.70 93.07 88.98
N ALA A 246 -79.07 91.79 88.98
CA ALA A 246 -80.32 91.32 89.60
C ALA A 246 -80.28 91.46 91.12
N GLU A 247 -79.18 91.07 91.77
CA GLU A 247 -78.95 91.27 93.21
C GLU A 247 -78.97 92.76 93.58
N TYR A 248 -78.40 93.64 92.74
CA TYR A 248 -78.49 95.10 92.91
C TYR A 248 -79.92 95.63 92.71
N VAL A 249 -80.74 95.01 91.85
CA VAL A 249 -82.16 95.36 91.69
C VAL A 249 -83.00 94.88 92.87
N GLU A 250 -82.73 93.69 93.43
CA GLU A 250 -83.36 93.22 94.66
C GLU A 250 -82.97 94.08 95.87
N GLU A 251 -81.69 94.38 96.07
CA GLU A 251 -81.24 95.31 97.12
C GLU A 251 -81.78 96.72 96.93
N ARG A 252 -81.94 97.17 95.68
CA ARG A 252 -82.62 98.44 95.39
C ARG A 252 -84.11 98.39 95.74
N ALA A 253 -84.81 97.31 95.42
CA ALA A 253 -86.22 97.13 95.77
C ALA A 253 -86.41 97.06 97.30
N ASN A 254 -85.56 96.30 98.00
CA ASN A 254 -85.52 96.25 99.47
C ASN A 254 -85.27 97.64 100.07
N LYS A 255 -84.37 98.43 99.46
CA LYS A 255 -84.12 99.82 99.87
C LYS A 255 -85.30 100.74 99.59
N GLU A 256 -86.01 100.60 98.47
CA GLU A 256 -87.22 101.38 98.16
C GLU A 256 -88.36 101.03 99.14
N VAL A 257 -88.53 99.75 99.51
CA VAL A 257 -89.43 99.31 100.61
C VAL A 257 -89.02 99.93 101.96
N PHE A 258 -87.74 99.88 102.35
CA PHE A 258 -87.26 100.54 103.58
C PHE A 258 -87.45 102.06 103.56
N VAL A 259 -87.36 102.71 102.39
CA VAL A 259 -87.67 104.13 102.25
C VAL A 259 -89.16 104.39 102.46
N ASP A 260 -90.05 103.58 101.89
CA ASP A 260 -91.50 103.72 102.09
C ASP A 260 -91.94 103.41 103.53
N GLU A 261 -91.32 102.45 104.21
CA GLU A 261 -91.54 102.23 105.65
C GLU A 261 -91.11 103.45 106.48
N ILE A 262 -89.96 104.06 106.17
CA ILE A 262 -89.48 105.30 106.81
C ILE A 262 -90.39 106.50 106.45
N GLN A 263 -90.96 106.54 105.24
CA GLN A 263 -91.92 107.55 104.81
C GLN A 263 -93.23 107.42 105.62
N ALA A 264 -93.79 106.22 105.69
CA ALA A 264 -94.98 105.90 106.48
C ALA A 264 -94.77 106.14 107.98
N ALA A 265 -93.57 105.85 108.52
CA ALA A 265 -93.21 106.19 109.89
C ALA A 265 -93.17 107.72 110.10
N ARG A 266 -92.57 108.47 109.16
CA ARG A 266 -92.53 109.96 109.20
C ARG A 266 -93.91 110.59 109.14
N ASP A 267 -94.82 110.10 108.30
CA ASP A 267 -96.16 110.68 108.19
C ASP A 267 -97.07 110.27 109.36
N ARG A 268 -96.87 109.11 109.99
CA ARG A 268 -97.44 108.82 111.32
C ARG A 268 -96.92 109.82 112.37
N LEU A 269 -95.62 110.12 112.35
CA LEU A 269 -94.98 111.06 113.28
C LEU A 269 -95.40 112.53 113.01
N LYS A 270 -95.74 112.91 111.77
CA LYS A 270 -96.42 114.17 111.46
C LYS A 270 -97.81 114.22 112.08
N LYS A 271 -98.67 113.23 111.83
CA LYS A 271 -100.03 113.21 112.37
C LYS A 271 -100.05 113.30 113.89
N VAL A 272 -99.19 112.54 114.57
CA VAL A 272 -99.03 112.63 116.03
C VAL A 272 -98.52 114.01 116.49
N ARG A 273 -97.72 114.72 115.69
CA ARG A 273 -97.30 116.11 115.98
C ARG A 273 -98.41 117.14 115.71
N GLU A 274 -99.21 116.94 114.67
CA GLU A 274 -100.37 117.77 114.34
C GLU A 274 -101.46 117.62 115.42
N GLU A 275 -101.74 116.38 115.83
CA GLU A 275 -102.58 116.04 116.99
C GLU A 275 -102.02 116.64 118.29
N TYR A 276 -100.70 116.57 118.52
CA TYR A 276 -100.07 117.17 119.70
C TYR A 276 -100.18 118.70 119.71
N VAL A 277 -100.03 119.38 118.56
CA VAL A 277 -100.21 120.83 118.43
C VAL A 277 -101.69 121.23 118.59
N GLU A 278 -102.63 120.44 118.06
CA GLU A 278 -104.06 120.63 118.35
C GLU A 278 -104.36 120.47 119.84
N ILE A 279 -103.82 119.44 120.49
CA ILE A 279 -104.00 119.20 121.92
C ILE A 279 -103.36 120.33 122.74
N GLN A 280 -102.16 120.81 122.39
CA GLN A 280 -101.56 121.97 123.04
C GLN A 280 -102.40 123.24 122.86
N SER A 281 -103.01 123.47 121.68
CA SER A 281 -103.87 124.64 121.48
C SER A 281 -105.15 124.55 122.34
N LYS A 282 -105.79 123.37 122.37
CA LYS A 282 -106.95 123.05 123.22
C LYS A 282 -106.62 123.16 124.71
N VAL A 283 -105.45 122.71 125.14
CA VAL A 283 -104.93 122.89 126.51
C VAL A 283 -104.72 124.37 126.83
N SER A 284 -104.05 125.15 125.98
CA SER A 284 -103.83 126.59 126.24
C SER A 284 -105.14 127.40 126.31
N LEU A 285 -106.16 126.98 125.56
CA LEU A 285 -107.51 127.54 125.62
C LEU A 285 -108.20 127.17 126.94
N MET A 286 -108.10 125.89 127.36
CA MET A 286 -108.63 125.44 128.64
C MET A 286 -107.86 126.01 129.84
N GLU A 287 -106.56 126.27 129.76
CA GLU A 287 -105.79 126.92 130.83
C GLU A 287 -106.26 128.37 131.04
N ARG A 288 -106.51 129.11 129.96
CA ARG A 288 -107.14 130.45 130.03
C ARG A 288 -108.55 130.39 130.63
N GLN A 289 -109.36 129.39 130.24
CA GLN A 289 -110.70 129.19 130.82
C GLN A 289 -110.66 128.71 132.28
N VAL A 290 -109.63 127.94 132.68
CA VAL A 290 -109.41 127.51 134.07
C VAL A 290 -108.96 128.68 134.94
N GLN A 291 -108.22 129.64 134.39
CA GLN A 291 -107.86 130.86 135.11
C GLN A 291 -109.09 131.73 135.42
N THR A 292 -109.95 132.01 134.43
CA THR A 292 -111.22 132.73 134.70
C THR A 292 -112.14 131.93 135.62
N ARG A 293 -112.27 130.61 135.41
CA ARG A 293 -113.05 129.72 136.32
C ARG A 293 -112.50 129.70 137.75
N ARG A 294 -111.22 130.00 137.99
CA ARG A 294 -110.65 130.14 139.35
C ARG A 294 -111.03 131.48 140.00
N GLU A 295 -111.13 132.54 139.22
CA GLU A 295 -111.64 133.84 139.66
C GLU A 295 -113.14 133.72 139.98
N ASP A 296 -113.92 133.07 139.11
CA ASP A 296 -115.34 132.73 139.34
C ASP A 296 -115.53 131.84 140.59
N LEU A 297 -114.66 130.84 140.80
CA LEU A 297 -114.75 129.92 141.95
C LEU A 297 -114.53 130.64 143.30
N MET A 298 -113.75 131.72 143.32
CA MET A 298 -113.59 132.55 144.52
C MET A 298 -114.84 133.40 144.78
N ALA A 299 -115.55 133.85 143.74
CA ALA A 299 -116.83 134.54 143.87
C ALA A 299 -117.96 133.58 144.32
N GLU A 300 -118.13 132.43 143.67
CA GLU A 300 -119.19 131.46 144.00
C GLU A 300 -119.02 130.83 145.39
N LYS A 301 -117.80 130.72 145.93
CA LYS A 301 -117.59 130.34 147.33
C LYS A 301 -118.29 131.28 148.34
N THR A 302 -118.48 132.55 148.01
CA THR A 302 -119.22 133.51 148.85
C THR A 302 -120.75 133.42 148.69
N LYS A 303 -121.23 132.66 147.71
CA LYS A 303 -122.66 132.36 147.50
C LYS A 303 -123.06 130.99 148.05
N LEU A 304 -122.15 130.00 147.99
CA LEU A 304 -122.36 128.66 148.57
C LEU A 304 -122.79 128.79 150.05
N GLN A 305 -122.09 129.65 150.79
CA GLN A 305 -122.30 130.04 152.18
C GLN A 305 -123.61 130.84 152.46
N ARG A 306 -124.56 130.84 151.51
CA ARG A 306 -125.92 131.42 151.66
C ARG A 306 -127.03 130.46 151.23
N LEU A 307 -126.69 129.33 150.62
CA LEU A 307 -127.66 128.31 150.19
C LEU A 307 -127.64 127.07 151.09
N GLU A 308 -126.68 126.99 152.02
CA GLU A 308 -126.71 126.06 153.15
C GLU A 308 -127.91 126.34 154.08
N ASP A 309 -128.47 127.56 154.09
CA ASP A 309 -129.57 127.99 154.96
C ASP A 309 -130.99 127.57 154.50
N GLU A 310 -131.26 127.47 153.18
CA GLU A 310 -132.63 127.24 152.68
C GLU A 310 -133.05 125.76 152.59
N ILE A 311 -132.08 124.83 152.52
CA ILE A 311 -132.35 123.38 152.37
C ILE A 311 -133.04 122.77 153.62
N ASP A 312 -133.00 123.44 154.77
CA ASP A 312 -133.66 122.99 155.99
C ASP A 312 -135.19 123.05 155.95
N VAL A 313 -135.80 123.87 155.07
CA VAL A 313 -137.26 124.06 155.03
C VAL A 313 -138.02 122.83 154.51
N LEU A 314 -137.45 122.06 153.57
CA LEU A 314 -138.13 120.93 152.93
C LEU A 314 -138.19 119.64 153.78
N LYS A 315 -137.73 119.67 155.04
CA LYS A 315 -137.70 118.51 155.94
C LYS A 315 -139.04 118.16 156.58
N SER A 316 -140.11 118.94 156.36
CA SER A 316 -141.34 118.90 157.16
C SER A 316 -142.47 117.96 156.67
N GLU A 317 -142.58 117.67 155.36
CA GLU A 317 -143.80 117.04 154.80
C GLU A 317 -143.74 115.51 154.54
N LEU A 318 -142.70 114.83 155.03
CA LEU A 318 -142.55 113.36 154.94
C LEU A 318 -143.65 112.55 155.67
N ALA A 319 -144.46 113.18 156.52
CA ALA A 319 -145.17 112.50 157.60
C ALA A 319 -146.59 111.96 157.30
N SER A 320 -147.29 112.47 156.27
CA SER A 320 -148.76 112.32 156.17
C SER A 320 -149.22 111.02 155.48
N SER A 321 -149.19 109.92 156.23
CA SER A 321 -150.09 108.74 156.11
C SER A 321 -150.42 108.23 154.68
N ALA A 322 -149.90 107.11 154.17
CA ALA A 322 -149.62 105.81 154.81
C ALA A 322 -150.75 105.29 155.73
N ARG A 323 -151.18 104.04 155.53
CA ARG A 323 -152.09 103.26 156.43
C ARG A 323 -153.61 103.54 156.36
N ALA A 324 -154.20 103.61 155.17
CA ALA A 324 -155.64 103.38 155.01
C ALA A 324 -155.98 102.71 153.68
N LEU A 325 -156.62 101.53 153.61
CA LEU A 325 -156.77 100.41 154.57
C LEU A 325 -156.92 99.16 153.67
N LEU A 326 -156.17 98.07 153.80
CA LEU A 326 -156.10 97.17 154.97
C LEU A 326 -157.49 96.65 155.45
N ARG A 327 -158.54 96.92 154.65
CA ARG A 327 -159.90 96.35 154.70
C ARG A 327 -160.21 95.81 153.29
N LYS A 328 -161.00 94.75 153.08
CA LYS A 328 -161.74 93.94 154.06
C LYS A 328 -161.94 92.46 153.65
N ARG A 329 -161.32 91.97 152.56
CA ARG A 329 -161.60 90.62 152.02
C ARG A 329 -160.40 89.67 151.97
N ARG A 330 -159.63 89.65 153.07
CA ARG A 330 -159.16 88.36 153.60
C ARG A 330 -160.32 87.55 154.22
N GLU A 331 -161.45 88.21 154.49
CA GLU A 331 -162.69 87.55 154.93
C GLU A 331 -163.28 86.59 153.88
N ASN A 332 -163.63 85.34 154.22
CA ASN A 332 -162.97 84.49 155.23
C ASN A 332 -163.29 83.00 154.97
N GLU A 333 -162.28 82.24 154.53
CA GLU A 333 -161.87 80.93 155.09
C GLU A 333 -162.87 79.75 155.28
N ARG A 334 -164.18 79.87 155.02
CA ARG A 334 -165.19 78.96 155.63
C ARG A 334 -166.14 78.23 154.66
N ALA A 335 -165.72 78.01 153.42
CA ALA A 335 -166.36 77.09 152.46
C ALA A 335 -165.35 76.74 151.33
N ALA A 336 -164.45 75.76 151.47
CA ALA A 336 -164.40 74.61 152.37
C ALA A 336 -165.57 73.61 152.22
N GLU A 337 -165.28 72.37 152.62
CA GLU A 337 -166.16 71.21 152.90
C GLU A 337 -167.70 71.42 152.86
N GLU A 338 -168.55 70.52 152.34
CA GLU A 338 -168.34 69.06 152.21
C GLU A 338 -169.16 68.34 151.11
N VAL A 339 -170.13 68.97 150.43
CA VAL A 339 -171.23 68.25 149.71
C VAL A 339 -171.21 68.36 148.16
N VAL A 340 -170.04 68.41 147.52
CA VAL A 340 -169.89 68.11 146.08
C VAL A 340 -168.87 66.98 145.84
N ALA A 341 -168.71 66.11 146.83
CA ALA A 341 -168.00 64.85 146.67
C ALA A 341 -168.80 63.85 145.80
N ARG A 342 -168.64 63.91 144.46
CA ARG A 342 -168.87 62.79 143.53
C ARG A 342 -168.35 63.10 142.12
N ARG A 343 -167.66 62.11 141.53
CA ARG A 343 -166.93 62.13 140.24
C ARG A 343 -165.65 62.99 140.25
N ALA A 344 -164.43 62.46 140.24
CA ALA A 344 -163.94 61.09 140.02
C ALA A 344 -164.32 60.43 138.68
N HIS A 345 -163.31 60.20 137.84
CA HIS A 345 -163.29 59.17 136.80
C HIS A 345 -164.46 59.17 135.78
N LEU A 346 -164.36 60.06 134.79
CA LEU A 346 -164.87 59.81 133.43
C LEU A 346 -164.00 60.63 132.45
N GLU A 347 -162.75 60.23 132.18
CA GLU A 347 -162.28 59.05 131.42
C GLU A 347 -162.08 59.31 129.92
N ARG A 348 -161.24 58.45 129.32
CA ARG A 348 -161.36 57.93 127.95
C ARG A 348 -161.84 58.92 126.88
N CYS A 349 -160.85 59.61 126.32
CA CYS A 349 -160.84 60.18 124.97
C CYS A 349 -161.81 61.35 124.74
N ARG A 350 -161.32 62.37 124.04
CA ARG A 350 -161.67 62.52 122.61
C ARG A 350 -160.83 63.58 121.90
N LYS A 351 -160.04 63.06 120.96
CA LYS A 351 -160.09 63.39 119.51
C LYS A 351 -159.76 64.83 119.05
N LEU A 352 -159.19 64.84 117.85
CA LEU A 352 -159.45 65.78 116.76
C LEU A 352 -158.86 67.20 116.83
N TYR A 353 -157.99 67.46 115.85
CA TYR A 353 -158.32 68.42 114.78
C TYR A 353 -158.72 69.84 115.25
N HIS A 354 -157.85 70.45 116.06
CA HIS A 354 -157.29 71.71 115.60
C HIS A 354 -155.88 71.37 115.08
N GLN A 355 -155.64 71.50 113.77
CA GLN A 355 -155.30 72.76 113.09
C GLN A 355 -153.90 73.24 113.58
N SER A 356 -152.91 73.45 112.70
CA SER A 356 -152.91 74.32 111.51
C SER A 356 -153.23 75.76 111.87
N LYS A 357 -152.65 76.71 111.11
CA LYS A 357 -152.76 78.17 111.30
C LYS A 357 -152.05 78.66 112.59
N GLN A 358 -151.37 79.81 112.58
CA GLN A 358 -151.32 80.87 111.56
C GLN A 358 -150.11 81.79 111.79
N ARG A 359 -149.68 82.53 110.74
CA ARG A 359 -148.85 83.78 110.82
C ARG A 359 -147.37 83.54 111.22
N LEU A 360 -146.38 84.41 110.98
CA LEU A 360 -146.17 85.66 110.19
C LEU A 360 -144.62 85.66 109.89
N GLU A 361 -144.00 86.10 108.78
CA GLU A 361 -144.42 86.46 107.41
C GLU A 361 -143.17 86.58 106.46
N VAL A 362 -143.35 87.28 105.33
CA VAL A 362 -142.38 88.01 104.45
C VAL A 362 -141.10 88.56 105.13
N GLY A 363 -139.96 88.74 104.44
CA GLY A 363 -139.63 88.49 103.03
C GLY A 363 -138.69 89.56 102.42
N ASP A 364 -138.81 89.76 101.10
CA ASP A 364 -138.23 90.83 100.26
C ASP A 364 -136.72 90.81 99.94
N GLN A 365 -136.27 90.69 98.66
CA GLN A 365 -136.51 91.48 97.41
C GLN A 365 -135.53 92.67 97.29
N ASN A 366 -135.03 93.07 96.11
CA ASN A 366 -135.03 92.53 94.73
C ASN A 366 -133.70 92.99 94.05
N THR A 367 -133.37 92.99 92.75
CA THR A 367 -133.95 92.72 91.40
C THR A 367 -132.73 92.48 90.46
N ALA A 368 -132.77 92.11 89.18
CA ALA A 368 -133.61 91.34 88.24
C ALA A 368 -133.19 91.78 86.81
N LYS A 369 -133.23 91.03 85.70
CA LYS A 369 -133.61 89.62 85.34
C LYS A 369 -132.78 89.31 84.04
N VAL A 370 -133.03 88.47 83.03
CA VAL A 370 -134.11 87.56 82.54
C VAL A 370 -133.40 86.56 81.56
N GLU A 371 -134.06 85.56 80.95
CA GLU A 371 -134.34 84.19 81.43
C GLU A 371 -134.48 83.28 80.17
N GLN A 372 -134.22 81.96 80.10
CA GLN A 372 -134.08 80.84 81.07
C GLN A 372 -135.40 80.38 81.73
N SER A 373 -136.06 79.29 81.33
CA SER A 373 -135.76 78.26 80.31
C SER A 373 -137.07 77.92 79.53
N ALA A 374 -137.41 76.76 78.95
CA ALA A 374 -136.89 75.37 78.92
C ALA A 374 -137.26 74.71 77.55
N GLN A 375 -136.52 73.74 77.02
CA GLN A 375 -136.60 72.27 77.24
C GLN A 375 -137.97 71.59 76.97
N GLU A 376 -137.89 70.56 76.11
CA GLU A 376 -138.65 69.29 76.10
C GLU A 376 -140.16 69.31 75.71
N ALA A 377 -140.71 68.32 75.00
CA ALA A 377 -140.16 67.03 74.52
C ALA A 377 -140.64 66.66 73.10
N GLU A 378 -140.19 65.51 72.58
CA GLU A 378 -140.58 64.93 71.28
C GLU A 378 -142.03 64.39 71.27
N ALA A 379 -142.82 64.69 70.23
CA ALA A 379 -143.82 63.76 69.64
C ALA A 379 -144.49 64.30 68.35
N GLU A 380 -144.45 63.48 67.29
CA GLU A 380 -145.50 63.27 66.27
C GLU A 380 -146.16 64.45 65.51
N LEU A 381 -145.48 64.86 64.42
CA LEU A 381 -145.99 64.85 63.03
C LEU A 381 -147.53 64.78 62.74
N ARG A 382 -147.98 65.73 61.89
CA ARG A 382 -149.16 65.74 60.96
C ARG A 382 -150.48 66.42 61.39
N ALA A 383 -150.63 67.66 60.93
CA ALA A 383 -151.86 68.17 60.29
C ALA A 383 -151.46 69.18 59.18
N ASN A 384 -152.28 69.33 58.13
CA ASN A 384 -151.88 69.97 56.87
C ASN A 384 -152.46 71.38 56.64
N GLU A 385 -151.80 72.10 55.71
CA GLU A 385 -152.33 72.98 54.64
C GLU A 385 -153.75 73.59 54.78
N VAL A 386 -153.89 74.90 54.49
CA VAL A 386 -154.65 75.42 53.33
C VAL A 386 -154.66 76.97 53.25
N GLU A 387 -154.87 77.46 52.03
CA GLU A 387 -155.35 78.80 51.58
C GLU A 387 -154.38 79.94 51.20
N GLN A 388 -154.68 80.51 50.03
CA GLN A 388 -153.89 81.47 49.24
C GLN A 388 -154.84 82.10 48.20
N GLN A 389 -155.16 83.40 48.26
CA GLN A 389 -155.81 84.13 47.13
C GLN A 389 -156.02 85.65 47.37
N LYS A 390 -156.37 86.38 46.29
CA LYS A 390 -156.94 87.76 46.19
C LYS A 390 -155.98 88.97 46.18
N GLN A 391 -155.44 89.25 44.98
CA GLN A 391 -155.15 90.60 44.44
C GLN A 391 -155.77 90.66 43.02
N ASP A 392 -156.41 91.76 42.55
CA ASP A 392 -156.96 91.76 41.16
C ASP A 392 -157.46 93.08 40.48
N ARG A 393 -157.36 94.30 41.07
CA ARG A 393 -157.99 95.53 40.48
C ARG A 393 -157.12 96.78 40.67
N ALA A 394 -156.55 97.49 39.68
CA ALA A 394 -156.75 97.56 38.21
C ALA A 394 -158.02 98.35 37.76
N LEU A 395 -158.12 99.05 36.62
CA LEU A 395 -157.14 99.34 35.54
C LEU A 395 -157.54 100.56 34.62
N ALA A 396 -158.02 101.69 35.17
CA ALA A 396 -158.81 102.66 34.38
C ALA A 396 -158.06 103.80 33.62
N ALA A 397 -156.89 104.26 34.09
CA ALA A 397 -156.34 105.58 33.72
C ALA A 397 -155.67 105.72 32.33
N LEU A 398 -155.67 104.67 31.49
CA LEU A 398 -154.67 104.52 30.42
C LEU A 398 -155.00 105.23 29.08
N LYS A 399 -156.25 105.66 28.85
CA LYS A 399 -156.72 106.04 27.50
C LYS A 399 -156.22 107.38 26.94
N GLU A 400 -155.78 108.31 27.79
CA GLU A 400 -155.40 109.67 27.34
C GLU A 400 -153.98 109.73 26.74
N SER A 401 -153.13 108.73 27.02
CA SER A 401 -151.71 108.70 26.60
C SER A 401 -151.51 108.56 25.07
N MET A 402 -152.46 107.94 24.36
CA MET A 402 -152.29 107.52 22.96
C MET A 402 -152.04 108.66 21.97
N PHE A 403 -152.68 109.82 22.14
CA PHE A 403 -152.68 110.86 21.08
C PHE A 403 -151.32 111.57 20.91
N LYS A 404 -150.50 111.64 21.96
CA LYS A 404 -149.16 112.28 21.88
C LYS A 404 -148.09 111.37 21.27
N GLN A 405 -148.32 110.06 21.19
CA GLN A 405 -147.31 109.10 20.72
C GLN A 405 -147.24 109.00 19.18
N SER A 406 -148.33 109.29 18.47
CA SER A 406 -148.40 109.22 17.00
C SER A 406 -147.50 110.24 16.30
N GLN A 407 -147.32 111.43 16.87
CA GLN A 407 -146.53 112.51 16.26
C GLN A 407 -145.01 112.25 16.34
N ALA A 408 -144.54 111.54 17.37
CA ALA A 408 -143.15 111.12 17.50
C ALA A 408 -142.76 110.03 16.47
N LEU A 409 -143.73 109.21 16.04
CA LEU A 409 -143.52 108.09 15.12
C LEU A 409 -143.10 108.52 13.70
N PHE A 410 -143.32 109.78 13.32
CA PHE A 410 -142.90 110.29 12.01
C PHE A 410 -141.41 110.64 11.95
N ALA A 411 -140.84 111.20 13.04
CA ALA A 411 -139.43 111.59 13.08
C ALA A 411 -138.50 110.38 13.01
N LEU A 412 -138.81 109.31 13.76
CA LEU A 412 -138.05 108.06 13.80
C LEU A 412 -137.91 107.39 12.42
N ARG A 413 -138.91 107.53 11.54
CA ARG A 413 -138.86 107.01 10.16
C ARG A 413 -137.87 107.74 9.25
N GLN A 414 -137.49 108.97 9.58
CA GLN A 414 -136.48 109.71 8.82
C GLN A 414 -135.06 109.36 9.27
N GLU A 415 -134.87 108.97 10.53
CA GLU A 415 -133.62 108.39 11.02
C GLU A 415 -133.39 106.97 10.47
N GLU A 416 -134.45 106.15 10.41
CA GLU A 416 -134.45 104.81 9.79
C GLU A 416 -133.88 104.82 8.37
N ALA A 417 -134.23 105.82 7.55
CA ALA A 417 -133.72 105.98 6.19
C ALA A 417 -132.20 106.25 6.13
N ASN A 418 -131.64 106.98 7.10
CA ASN A 418 -130.20 107.26 7.15
C ASN A 418 -129.41 106.00 7.50
N TYR A 419 -129.86 105.22 8.50
CA TYR A 419 -129.20 103.96 8.87
C TYR A 419 -129.22 102.94 7.73
N ILE A 420 -130.27 102.89 6.90
CA ILE A 420 -130.32 102.05 5.70
C ILE A 420 -129.20 102.41 4.69
N ALA A 421 -128.89 103.70 4.54
CA ALA A 421 -127.79 104.15 3.68
C ALA A 421 -126.42 103.70 4.23
N GLU A 422 -126.17 103.87 5.53
CA GLU A 422 -124.92 103.42 6.18
C GLU A 422 -124.74 101.90 6.10
N ILE A 423 -125.82 101.13 6.34
CA ILE A 423 -125.83 99.67 6.19
C ILE A 423 -125.44 99.26 4.76
N SER A 424 -125.91 99.97 3.73
CA SER A 424 -125.54 99.67 2.34
C SER A 424 -124.03 99.89 2.06
N GLY A 425 -123.44 100.93 2.66
CA GLY A 425 -122.00 101.19 2.57
C GLY A 425 -121.16 100.12 3.30
N ALA A 426 -121.59 99.73 4.50
CA ALA A 426 -120.96 98.65 5.26
C ALA A 426 -121.04 97.30 4.52
N GLN A 427 -122.17 96.99 3.88
CA GLN A 427 -122.31 95.78 3.05
C GLN A 427 -121.39 95.79 1.82
N ALA A 428 -121.14 96.95 1.20
CA ALA A 428 -120.18 97.07 0.11
C ALA A 428 -118.74 96.80 0.57
N GLN A 429 -118.33 97.34 1.72
CA GLN A 429 -117.03 97.03 2.32
C GLN A 429 -116.91 95.54 2.69
N GLY A 430 -117.98 94.95 3.27
CA GLY A 430 -118.03 93.52 3.59
C GLY A 430 -117.84 92.61 2.38
N ARG A 431 -118.41 92.95 1.22
CA ARG A 431 -118.18 92.21 -0.04
C ARG A 431 -116.73 92.31 -0.53
N ASN A 432 -116.11 93.48 -0.41
CA ASN A 432 -114.70 93.65 -0.78
C ASN A 432 -113.77 92.85 0.15
N LEU A 433 -114.05 92.83 1.46
CA LEU A 433 -113.33 92.01 2.42
C LEU A 433 -113.54 90.50 2.16
N GLN A 434 -114.77 90.05 1.85
CA GLN A 434 -115.01 88.66 1.42
C GLN A 434 -114.25 88.27 0.15
N SER A 435 -114.11 89.19 -0.81
CA SER A 435 -113.28 88.97 -2.01
C SER A 435 -111.80 88.79 -1.63
N LYS A 436 -111.27 89.62 -0.72
CA LYS A 436 -109.88 89.49 -0.25
C LYS A 436 -109.66 88.24 0.62
N ILE A 437 -110.63 87.84 1.43
CA ILE A 437 -110.62 86.57 2.17
C ILE A 437 -110.52 85.40 1.19
N ARG A 438 -111.37 85.34 0.14
CA ARG A 438 -111.31 84.27 -0.88
C ARG A 438 -109.99 84.22 -1.65
N GLN A 439 -109.30 85.35 -1.83
CA GLN A 439 -107.93 85.35 -2.38
C GLN A 439 -106.94 84.72 -1.40
N LEU A 440 -106.99 85.12 -0.12
CA LEU A 440 -106.13 84.58 0.94
C LEU A 440 -106.41 83.09 1.22
N ASP A 441 -107.67 82.64 1.10
CA ASP A 441 -108.05 81.23 1.17
C ASP A 441 -107.44 80.43 0.00
N GLY A 442 -107.48 80.98 -1.22
CA GLY A 442 -106.84 80.37 -2.39
C GLY A 442 -105.31 80.35 -2.33
N GLU A 443 -104.71 81.37 -1.73
CA GLU A 443 -103.27 81.40 -1.41
C GLU A 443 -102.93 80.41 -0.30
N SER A 444 -103.78 80.26 0.73
CA SER A 444 -103.66 79.29 1.82
C SER A 444 -103.77 77.85 1.32
N VAL A 445 -104.73 77.53 0.45
CA VAL A 445 -104.85 76.20 -0.18
C VAL A 445 -103.61 75.91 -1.04
N ARG A 446 -103.09 76.87 -1.81
CA ARG A 446 -101.82 76.68 -2.54
C ARG A 446 -100.62 76.52 -1.62
N GLN A 447 -100.59 77.19 -0.47
CA GLN A 447 -99.55 76.97 0.54
C GLN A 447 -99.69 75.58 1.17
N GLN A 448 -100.91 75.08 1.40
CA GLN A 448 -101.15 73.70 1.84
C GLN A 448 -100.75 72.67 0.76
N GLU A 449 -101.02 72.93 -0.52
CA GLU A 449 -100.53 72.09 -1.63
C GLU A 449 -99.00 72.09 -1.71
N LEU A 450 -98.35 73.25 -1.55
CA LEU A 450 -96.89 73.36 -1.54
C LEU A 450 -96.27 72.71 -0.30
N ILE A 451 -96.88 72.87 0.87
CA ILE A 451 -96.48 72.19 2.11
C ILE A 451 -96.65 70.68 1.96
N TYR A 452 -97.79 70.18 1.48
CA TYR A 452 -98.02 68.74 1.30
C TYR A 452 -97.07 68.12 0.25
N ASN A 453 -96.75 68.86 -0.83
CA ASN A 453 -95.72 68.43 -1.78
C ASN A 453 -94.31 68.46 -1.17
N ALA A 454 -94.00 69.47 -0.34
CA ALA A 454 -92.73 69.55 0.38
C ALA A 454 -92.62 68.44 1.44
N GLU A 455 -93.67 68.17 2.20
CA GLU A 455 -93.79 67.06 3.17
C GLU A 455 -93.68 65.70 2.48
N PHE A 456 -94.28 65.52 1.30
CA PHE A 456 -94.13 64.29 0.51
C PHE A 456 -92.70 64.12 -0.03
N GLN A 457 -92.06 65.20 -0.48
CA GLN A 457 -90.65 65.17 -0.87
C GLN A 457 -89.72 64.95 0.34
N ILE A 458 -90.02 65.56 1.49
CA ILE A 458 -89.33 65.36 2.76
C ILE A 458 -89.48 63.90 3.18
N GLN A 459 -90.67 63.32 3.23
CA GLN A 459 -90.86 61.90 3.54
C GLN A 459 -90.15 60.96 2.56
N GLN A 460 -90.06 61.32 1.27
CA GLN A 460 -89.23 60.55 0.33
C GLN A 460 -87.73 60.70 0.61
N MET A 461 -87.28 61.89 0.99
CA MET A 461 -85.88 62.16 1.35
C MET A 461 -85.52 61.55 2.69
N GLU A 462 -86.39 61.61 3.70
CA GLU A 462 -86.29 60.89 4.98
C GLU A 462 -86.22 59.38 4.75
N ARG A 463 -87.06 58.80 3.87
CA ARG A 463 -86.94 57.36 3.51
C ARG A 463 -85.63 57.02 2.79
N LYS A 464 -85.04 57.96 2.04
CA LYS A 464 -83.72 57.81 1.40
C LYS A 464 -82.57 58.01 2.40
N VAL A 465 -82.72 58.94 3.34
CA VAL A 465 -81.76 59.29 4.41
C VAL A 465 -81.75 58.21 5.48
N ALA A 466 -82.90 57.69 5.92
CA ALA A 466 -83.03 56.52 6.78
C ALA A 466 -82.29 55.31 6.17
N ARG A 467 -82.53 55.01 4.89
CA ARG A 467 -81.77 53.99 4.14
C ARG A 467 -80.27 54.27 4.06
N GLY A 468 -79.86 55.54 3.98
CA GLY A 468 -78.45 55.97 4.00
C GLY A 468 -77.79 55.95 5.37
N LEU A 469 -78.57 56.13 6.45
CA LEU A 469 -78.16 56.07 7.85
C LEU A 469 -78.21 54.65 8.44
N GLY A 470 -78.78 53.68 7.71
CA GLY A 470 -78.80 52.25 8.06
C GLY A 470 -80.17 51.69 8.45
N GLU A 471 -81.20 52.52 8.53
CA GLU A 471 -82.58 52.08 8.81
C GLU A 471 -83.23 51.46 7.57
N ARG A 472 -83.10 50.13 7.50
CA ARG A 472 -83.82 49.25 6.57
C ARG A 472 -85.20 48.86 7.13
N SER A 473 -86.08 48.30 6.29
CA SER A 473 -87.34 47.71 6.76
C SER A 473 -87.07 46.55 7.73
N ASP A 474 -87.95 46.26 8.67
CA ASP A 474 -87.68 45.22 9.67
C ASP A 474 -87.58 43.81 9.07
N ASP A 475 -88.26 43.53 7.95
CA ASP A 475 -88.09 42.27 7.21
C ASP A 475 -86.77 42.24 6.39
N GLU A 476 -86.29 43.40 5.90
CA GLU A 476 -84.95 43.52 5.33
C GLU A 476 -83.87 43.34 6.42
N LYS A 477 -84.07 43.92 7.61
CA LYS A 477 -83.20 43.71 8.79
C LYS A 477 -83.19 42.25 9.20
N ARG A 478 -84.33 41.58 9.28
CA ARG A 478 -84.42 40.13 9.61
C ARG A 478 -83.70 39.28 8.57
N ALA A 479 -83.96 39.52 7.28
CA ALA A 479 -83.30 38.77 6.20
C ALA A 479 -81.78 38.98 6.21
N LEU A 480 -81.32 40.21 6.38
CA LEU A 480 -79.90 40.53 6.45
C LEU A 480 -79.25 40.03 7.74
N ASN A 481 -79.92 40.08 8.90
CA ASN A 481 -79.41 39.54 10.14
C ASN A 481 -79.31 38.01 10.09
N ALA A 482 -80.33 37.31 9.58
CA ALA A 482 -80.25 35.86 9.36
C ALA A 482 -79.15 35.48 8.34
N GLN A 483 -78.88 36.34 7.35
CA GLN A 483 -77.78 36.15 6.41
C GLN A 483 -76.42 36.51 7.03
N ILE A 484 -76.35 37.46 7.96
CA ILE A 484 -75.17 37.75 8.79
C ILE A 484 -74.90 36.56 9.71
N GLU A 485 -75.87 36.09 10.50
CA GLU A 485 -75.74 34.90 11.36
C GLU A 485 -75.25 33.68 10.56
N LYS A 486 -75.78 33.46 9.36
CA LYS A 486 -75.32 32.39 8.47
C LYS A 486 -73.89 32.60 7.96
N LEU A 487 -73.51 33.82 7.60
CA LEU A 487 -72.14 34.16 7.18
C LEU A 487 -71.16 34.14 8.36
N GLU A 488 -71.59 34.47 9.57
CA GLU A 488 -70.81 34.40 10.81
C GLU A 488 -70.61 32.95 11.26
N ALA A 489 -71.64 32.10 11.14
CA ALA A 489 -71.51 30.66 11.32
C ALA A 489 -70.50 30.07 10.31
N GLN A 490 -70.65 30.36 9.01
CA GLN A 490 -69.71 29.92 7.97
C GLN A 490 -68.29 30.48 8.17
N LEU A 491 -68.16 31.72 8.64
CA LEU A 491 -66.87 32.33 8.98
C LEU A 491 -66.27 31.70 10.23
N GLN A 492 -67.07 31.27 11.20
CA GLN A 492 -66.63 30.58 12.40
C GLN A 492 -66.21 29.13 12.10
N GLU A 493 -66.98 28.39 11.30
CA GLU A 493 -66.59 27.10 10.72
C GLU A 493 -65.27 27.23 9.95
N ALA A 494 -65.13 28.24 9.09
CA ALA A 494 -63.88 28.50 8.36
C ALA A 494 -62.71 28.90 9.28
N ARG A 495 -62.97 29.64 10.36
CA ARG A 495 -61.95 29.96 11.38
C ARG A 495 -61.52 28.71 12.15
N ASP A 496 -62.44 27.82 12.50
CA ASP A 496 -62.15 26.63 13.30
C ASP A 496 -61.54 25.51 12.45
N MET A 497 -61.98 25.34 11.19
CA MET A 497 -61.24 24.59 10.17
C MET A 497 -59.83 25.15 9.97
N LYS A 498 -59.66 26.47 9.88
CA LYS A 498 -58.32 27.09 9.80
C LYS A 498 -57.48 26.83 11.05
N LYS A 499 -58.04 26.88 12.26
CA LYS A 499 -57.34 26.51 13.51
C LYS A 499 -56.90 25.04 13.47
N MET A 500 -57.78 24.13 13.05
CA MET A 500 -57.52 22.70 12.91
C MET A 500 -56.42 22.42 11.89
N LEU A 501 -56.49 23.00 10.69
CA LEU A 501 -55.45 22.88 9.67
C LEU A 501 -54.12 23.52 10.13
N THR A 502 -54.16 24.60 10.92
CA THR A 502 -52.95 25.22 11.48
C THR A 502 -52.33 24.36 12.59
N SER A 503 -53.13 23.70 13.43
CA SER A 503 -52.60 22.79 14.47
C SER A 503 -52.10 21.48 13.88
N GLN A 504 -52.80 20.92 12.89
CA GLN A 504 -52.33 19.79 12.08
C GLN A 504 -51.04 20.14 11.32
N GLY A 505 -50.96 21.30 10.67
CA GLY A 505 -49.74 21.77 9.99
C GLY A 505 -48.56 21.95 10.93
N ARG A 506 -48.78 22.49 12.14
CA ARG A 506 -47.75 22.54 13.20
C ARG A 506 -47.33 21.15 13.67
N ARG A 507 -48.29 20.23 13.85
CA ARG A 507 -48.02 18.85 14.24
C ARG A 507 -47.19 18.11 13.18
N LEU A 508 -47.61 18.17 11.92
CA LEU A 508 -46.89 17.58 10.78
C LEU A 508 -45.50 18.19 10.59
N ASN A 509 -45.31 19.49 10.81
CA ASN A 509 -43.98 20.13 10.78
C ASN A 509 -43.09 19.64 11.94
N ASN A 510 -43.64 19.45 13.14
CA ASN A 510 -42.91 18.86 14.26
C ASN A 510 -42.58 17.37 14.05
N GLU A 511 -43.50 16.60 13.49
CA GLU A 511 -43.31 15.19 13.12
C GLU A 511 -42.28 15.06 11.98
N LEU A 512 -42.31 15.94 10.97
CA LEU A 512 -41.31 16.04 9.90
C LEU A 512 -39.93 16.38 10.47
N ARG A 513 -39.80 17.39 11.34
CA ARG A 513 -38.53 17.73 12.02
C ARG A 513 -38.01 16.60 12.90
N ALA A 514 -38.90 15.81 13.49
CA ALA A 514 -38.52 14.62 14.26
C ALA A 514 -38.07 13.47 13.34
N ALA A 515 -38.68 13.30 12.18
CA ALA A 515 -38.26 12.34 11.16
C ALA A 515 -36.91 12.74 10.52
N GLN A 516 -36.71 14.02 10.20
CA GLN A 516 -35.45 14.57 9.69
C GLN A 516 -34.30 14.28 10.66
N ARG A 517 -34.43 14.64 11.94
CA ARG A 517 -33.41 14.32 12.96
C ARG A 517 -33.15 12.83 13.17
N ARG A 518 -34.15 11.96 12.96
CA ARG A 518 -33.93 10.50 12.96
C ARG A 518 -33.17 10.06 11.71
N GLY A 519 -33.42 10.67 10.55
CA GLY A 519 -32.68 10.42 9.32
C GLY A 519 -31.23 10.90 9.41
N GLU A 520 -31.00 12.09 9.95
CA GLU A 520 -29.66 12.64 10.25
C GLU A 520 -28.88 11.72 11.19
N LEU A 521 -29.50 11.29 12.30
CA LEU A 521 -28.85 10.41 13.28
C LEU A 521 -28.67 8.97 12.76
N ALA A 522 -29.58 8.46 11.92
CA ALA A 522 -29.41 7.17 11.25
C ALA A 522 -28.32 7.22 10.16
N ALA A 523 -28.15 8.35 9.45
CA ALA A 523 -27.06 8.55 8.50
C ALA A 523 -25.70 8.63 9.22
N GLN A 524 -25.63 9.32 10.36
CA GLN A 524 -24.44 9.31 11.23
C GLN A 524 -24.11 7.89 11.72
N GLN A 525 -25.11 7.13 12.16
CA GLN A 525 -24.91 5.71 12.54
C GLN A 525 -24.51 4.83 11.36
N GLN A 526 -24.98 5.13 10.14
CA GLN A 526 -24.53 4.44 8.93
C GLN A 526 -23.06 4.76 8.62
N GLU A 527 -22.65 6.03 8.70
CA GLU A 527 -21.27 6.48 8.51
C GLU A 527 -20.32 5.87 9.56
N GLU A 528 -20.73 5.83 10.84
CA GLU A 528 -20.00 5.15 11.92
C GLU A 528 -19.86 3.63 11.67
N LEU A 529 -20.91 2.98 11.17
CA LEU A 529 -20.91 1.55 10.87
C LEU A 529 -20.10 1.22 9.60
N GLU A 530 -20.17 2.04 8.55
CA GLU A 530 -19.35 1.92 7.34
C GLU A 530 -17.86 2.11 7.67
N ALA A 531 -17.53 3.11 8.49
CA ALA A 531 -16.17 3.27 9.02
C ALA A 531 -15.71 2.02 9.78
N ARG A 532 -16.52 1.49 10.71
CA ARG A 532 -16.16 0.26 11.45
C ARG A 532 -16.09 -0.99 10.57
N ILE A 533 -16.88 -1.07 9.49
CA ILE A 533 -16.76 -2.14 8.49
C ILE A 533 -15.42 -2.04 7.78
N THR A 534 -15.01 -0.86 7.28
CA THR A 534 -13.70 -0.71 6.62
C THR A 534 -12.52 -0.99 7.57
N GLU A 535 -12.64 -0.65 8.86
CA GLU A 535 -11.67 -0.99 9.89
C GLU A 535 -11.57 -2.52 10.08
N LEU A 536 -12.71 -3.21 10.20
CA LEU A 536 -12.77 -4.68 10.30
C LEU A 536 -12.31 -5.37 9.02
N GLU A 537 -12.54 -4.80 7.84
CA GLU A 537 -12.01 -5.31 6.57
C GLU A 537 -10.49 -5.16 6.49
N LEU A 538 -9.91 -4.05 6.97
CA LEU A 538 -8.47 -3.88 7.08
C LEU A 538 -7.85 -4.85 8.10
N GLU A 539 -8.48 -5.02 9.27
CA GLU A 539 -8.08 -6.03 10.27
C GLU A 539 -8.08 -7.43 9.65
N ASN A 540 -9.18 -7.86 9.00
CA ASN A 540 -9.28 -9.17 8.34
C ASN A 540 -8.26 -9.35 7.22
N ASN A 541 -8.05 -8.35 6.35
CA ASN A 541 -7.03 -8.40 5.30
C ASN A 541 -5.61 -8.56 5.89
N SER A 542 -5.31 -7.88 6.99
CA SER A 542 -4.02 -8.03 7.68
C SER A 542 -3.86 -9.44 8.31
N ALA A 543 -4.93 -9.99 8.88
CA ALA A 543 -4.95 -11.33 9.44
C ALA A 543 -4.80 -12.41 8.36
N GLU A 544 -5.46 -12.25 7.20
CA GLU A 544 -5.29 -13.12 6.03
C GLU A 544 -3.86 -13.10 5.48
N GLN A 545 -3.23 -11.93 5.39
CA GLN A 545 -1.85 -11.81 4.94
C GLN A 545 -0.88 -12.47 5.94
N SER A 546 -1.09 -12.26 7.24
CA SER A 546 -0.32 -12.92 8.31
C SER A 546 -0.50 -14.45 8.30
N LEU A 547 -1.73 -14.94 8.06
CA LEU A 547 -2.03 -16.37 7.94
C LEU A 547 -1.33 -16.99 6.71
N LYS A 548 -1.41 -16.33 5.55
CA LYS A 548 -0.72 -16.78 4.32
C LYS A 548 0.80 -16.80 4.50
N ALA A 549 1.36 -15.83 5.20
CA ALA A 549 2.79 -15.80 5.54
C ALA A 549 3.18 -16.93 6.51
N GLN A 550 2.35 -17.27 7.51
CA GLN A 550 2.62 -18.42 8.38
C GLN A 550 2.43 -19.77 7.66
N GLN A 551 1.47 -19.89 6.75
CA GLN A 551 1.31 -21.08 5.89
C GLN A 551 2.56 -21.30 5.02
N GLN A 552 3.10 -20.25 4.41
CA GLN A 552 4.37 -20.33 3.66
C GLN A 552 5.54 -20.73 4.56
N GLN A 553 5.64 -20.21 5.78
CA GLN A 553 6.67 -20.63 6.74
C GLN A 553 6.49 -22.09 7.22
N GLU A 554 5.26 -22.58 7.34
CA GLU A 554 4.98 -23.99 7.66
C GLU A 554 5.36 -24.91 6.49
N GLU A 555 5.03 -24.54 5.25
CA GLU A 555 5.43 -25.26 4.04
C GLU A 555 6.96 -25.29 3.88
N GLU A 556 7.64 -24.16 4.05
CA GLU A 556 9.11 -24.09 4.06
C GLU A 556 9.72 -24.97 5.17
N ALA A 557 9.16 -24.93 6.38
CA ALA A 557 9.63 -25.75 7.50
C ALA A 557 9.38 -27.26 7.27
N MET A 558 8.27 -27.64 6.64
CA MET A 558 8.01 -29.02 6.22
C MET A 558 9.01 -29.49 5.15
N VAL A 559 9.26 -28.68 4.12
CA VAL A 559 10.28 -28.97 3.09
C VAL A 559 11.67 -29.10 3.71
N GLN A 560 12.05 -28.21 4.63
CA GLN A 560 13.30 -28.32 5.38
C GLN A 560 13.35 -29.61 6.24
N ASN A 561 12.24 -30.01 6.86
CA ASN A 561 12.17 -31.26 7.63
C ASN A 561 12.37 -32.49 6.74
N ASP A 562 11.75 -32.53 5.56
CA ASP A 562 11.92 -33.63 4.60
C ASP A 562 13.32 -33.64 3.95
N ILE A 563 13.94 -32.48 3.71
CA ILE A 563 15.36 -32.40 3.35
C ILE A 563 16.22 -33.01 4.47
N MET A 564 16.03 -32.62 5.73
CA MET A 564 16.77 -33.20 6.87
C MET A 564 16.49 -34.70 7.04
N ARG A 565 15.28 -35.20 6.77
CA ARG A 565 14.99 -36.65 6.75
C ARG A 565 15.73 -37.38 5.63
N LEU A 566 15.85 -36.78 4.45
CA LEU A 566 16.64 -37.31 3.33
C LEU A 566 18.14 -37.31 3.65
N GLU A 567 18.66 -36.28 4.33
CA GLU A 567 20.05 -36.26 4.80
C GLU A 567 20.30 -37.28 5.90
N LEU A 568 19.42 -37.39 6.90
CA LEU A 568 19.48 -38.43 7.94
C LEU A 568 19.43 -39.84 7.32
N LYS A 569 18.65 -40.04 6.25
CA LYS A 569 18.65 -41.29 5.49
C LYS A 569 19.97 -41.51 4.77
N ARG A 570 20.49 -40.52 4.01
CA ARG A 570 21.80 -40.60 3.34
C ARG A 570 22.94 -40.90 4.31
N LEU A 571 22.94 -40.27 5.49
CA LEU A 571 23.94 -40.51 6.54
C LEU A 571 23.79 -41.90 7.17
N ARG A 572 22.56 -42.39 7.37
CA ARG A 572 22.29 -43.75 7.85
C ARG A 572 22.72 -44.81 6.82
N ASP A 573 22.44 -44.59 5.54
CA ASP A 573 22.83 -45.48 4.44
C ASP A 573 24.36 -45.44 4.20
N ALA A 574 25.01 -44.30 4.41
CA ALA A 574 26.48 -44.21 4.41
C ALA A 574 27.11 -44.88 5.64
N LEU A 575 26.43 -44.86 6.79
CA LEU A 575 26.87 -45.54 8.02
C LEU A 575 26.72 -47.06 7.91
N SER A 576 25.60 -47.57 7.36
CA SER A 576 25.44 -49.01 7.10
C SER A 576 26.46 -49.52 6.09
N GLN A 577 26.66 -48.82 4.96
CA GLN A 577 27.74 -49.16 4.02
C GLN A 577 29.14 -49.14 4.66
N ARG A 578 29.40 -48.28 5.65
CA ARG A 578 30.66 -48.32 6.42
C ARG A 578 30.70 -49.50 7.38
N ALA A 579 29.60 -49.83 8.05
CA ALA A 579 29.50 -51.02 8.90
C ALA A 579 29.71 -52.31 8.11
N ASP A 580 29.10 -52.45 6.93
CA ASP A 580 29.28 -53.59 6.02
C ASP A 580 30.74 -53.71 5.53
N LYS A 581 31.37 -52.57 5.21
CA LYS A 581 32.81 -52.51 4.86
C LYS A 581 33.70 -52.91 6.03
N VAL A 582 33.39 -52.48 7.26
CA VAL A 582 34.12 -52.93 8.45
C VAL A 582 33.90 -54.43 8.69
N PHE A 583 32.66 -54.92 8.66
CA PHE A 583 32.34 -56.33 8.86
C PHE A 583 33.01 -57.25 7.82
N THR A 584 33.00 -56.87 6.53
CA THR A 584 33.70 -57.62 5.48
C THR A 584 35.21 -57.57 5.62
N LEU A 585 35.80 -56.43 6.03
CA LEU A 585 37.22 -56.33 6.36
C LEU A 585 37.61 -57.15 7.61
N GLU A 586 36.76 -57.20 8.63
CA GLU A 586 36.98 -58.02 9.83
C GLU A 586 36.87 -59.51 9.52
N ASN A 587 35.86 -59.92 8.76
CA ASN A 587 35.74 -61.29 8.26
C ASN A 587 36.97 -61.67 7.41
N ARG A 588 37.41 -60.80 6.50
CA ARG A 588 38.63 -61.03 5.70
C ARG A 588 39.89 -61.09 6.55
N LYS A 589 40.01 -60.26 7.59
CA LYS A 589 41.08 -60.29 8.59
C LYS A 589 41.07 -61.60 9.41
N GLN A 590 39.90 -62.12 9.75
CA GLN A 590 39.77 -63.43 10.41
C GLN A 590 40.17 -64.59 9.47
N GLN A 591 39.68 -64.60 8.22
CA GLN A 591 40.09 -65.57 7.19
C GLN A 591 41.61 -65.58 6.99
N LEU A 592 42.22 -64.40 6.82
CA LEU A 592 43.68 -64.28 6.67
C LEU A 592 44.43 -64.71 7.93
N LYS A 593 43.88 -64.45 9.14
CA LYS A 593 44.48 -64.92 10.40
C LYS A 593 44.44 -66.44 10.52
N LEU A 594 43.34 -67.08 10.12
CA LEU A 594 43.20 -68.55 10.09
C LEU A 594 44.15 -69.17 9.06
N SER A 595 44.14 -68.67 7.82
CA SER A 595 45.04 -69.12 6.76
C SER A 595 46.52 -68.94 7.12
N MET A 596 46.89 -67.86 7.81
CA MET A 596 48.25 -67.67 8.35
C MET A 596 48.58 -68.59 9.55
N GLN A 597 47.59 -69.09 10.29
CA GLN A 597 47.78 -70.12 11.31
C GLN A 597 47.93 -71.51 10.68
N GLU A 598 47.14 -71.83 9.65
CA GLU A 598 47.26 -73.05 8.84
C GLU A 598 48.62 -73.11 8.15
N ARG A 599 49.01 -72.06 7.42
CA ARG A 599 50.32 -72.00 6.75
C ARG A 599 51.49 -72.06 7.72
N LYS A 600 51.34 -71.53 8.95
CA LYS A 600 52.35 -71.72 10.02
C LYS A 600 52.44 -73.15 10.51
N LYS A 601 51.32 -73.88 10.61
CA LYS A 601 51.32 -75.32 10.93
C LYS A 601 51.93 -76.15 9.81
N GLU A 602 51.60 -75.87 8.55
CA GLU A 602 52.21 -76.51 7.38
C GLU A 602 53.74 -76.31 7.37
N ILE A 603 54.20 -75.07 7.57
CA ILE A 603 55.65 -74.76 7.64
C ILE A 603 56.31 -75.45 8.85
N ALA A 604 55.62 -75.58 9.98
CA ALA A 604 56.13 -76.35 11.13
C ALA A 604 56.29 -77.83 10.80
N VAL A 605 55.27 -78.47 10.20
CA VAL A 605 55.33 -79.88 9.77
C VAL A 605 56.41 -80.09 8.71
N HIS A 606 56.53 -79.21 7.72
CA HIS A 606 57.63 -79.27 6.74
C HIS A 606 59.01 -79.13 7.40
N LYS A 607 59.16 -78.26 8.40
CA LYS A 607 60.41 -78.10 9.15
C LYS A 607 60.72 -79.30 10.03
N GLU A 608 59.72 -79.96 10.61
CA GLU A 608 59.88 -81.21 11.36
C GLU A 608 60.29 -82.37 10.45
N VAL A 609 59.68 -82.49 9.26
CA VAL A 609 60.09 -83.45 8.22
C VAL A 609 61.52 -83.19 7.75
N GLN A 610 61.89 -81.93 7.49
CA GLN A 610 63.26 -81.56 7.13
C GLN A 610 64.27 -81.85 8.26
N ALA A 611 63.89 -81.63 9.52
CA ALA A 611 64.73 -81.97 10.67
C ALA A 611 64.91 -83.50 10.84
N ALA A 612 63.88 -84.29 10.52
CA ALA A 612 63.98 -85.75 10.49
C ALA A 612 64.89 -86.24 9.34
N GLN A 613 64.77 -85.64 8.14
CA GLN A 613 65.66 -85.90 7.00
C GLN A 613 67.11 -85.51 7.29
N LEU A 614 67.33 -84.38 7.97
CA LEU A 614 68.66 -83.96 8.41
C LEU A 614 69.28 -85.00 9.37
N ARG A 615 68.55 -85.42 10.41
CA ARG A 615 69.02 -86.45 11.35
C ARG A 615 69.36 -87.75 10.62
N HIS A 616 68.50 -88.21 9.72
CA HIS A 616 68.75 -89.42 8.95
C HIS A 616 70.01 -89.30 8.06
N THR A 617 70.21 -88.17 7.38
CA THR A 617 71.44 -87.95 6.59
C THR A 617 72.69 -87.76 7.46
N GLU A 618 72.58 -87.22 8.68
CA GLU A 618 73.66 -87.20 9.66
C GLU A 618 74.02 -88.59 10.19
N GLU A 619 73.02 -89.47 10.41
CA GLU A 619 73.20 -90.88 10.75
C GLU A 619 73.90 -91.65 9.62
N GLU A 620 73.45 -91.51 8.37
CA GLU A 620 74.12 -92.13 7.20
C GLU A 620 75.55 -91.60 7.02
N ARG A 621 75.78 -90.29 7.17
CA ARG A 621 77.13 -89.70 7.18
C ARG A 621 77.98 -90.31 8.30
N HIS A 622 77.42 -90.54 9.48
CA HIS A 622 78.16 -91.14 10.60
C HIS A 622 78.50 -92.62 10.34
N LYS A 623 77.57 -93.41 9.78
CA LYS A 623 77.85 -94.78 9.31
C LYS A 623 78.98 -94.81 8.28
N ALA A 624 78.92 -93.96 7.26
CA ALA A 624 79.96 -93.84 6.24
C ALA A 624 81.31 -93.41 6.83
N GLN A 625 81.31 -92.50 7.83
CA GLN A 625 82.51 -92.08 8.53
C GLN A 625 83.13 -93.22 9.37
N ILE A 626 82.31 -94.08 9.99
CA ILE A 626 82.76 -95.29 10.69
C ILE A 626 83.36 -96.29 9.69
N GLU A 627 82.71 -96.54 8.55
CA GLU A 627 83.26 -97.40 7.49
C GLU A 627 84.60 -96.89 6.95
N VAL A 628 84.73 -95.59 6.67
CA VAL A 628 85.99 -94.98 6.25
C VAL A 628 87.06 -95.13 7.34
N GLY A 629 86.70 -95.05 8.62
CA GLY A 629 87.57 -95.37 9.74
C GLY A 629 88.08 -96.82 9.71
N GLN A 630 87.18 -97.79 9.53
CA GLN A 630 87.53 -99.21 9.44
C GLN A 630 88.41 -99.51 8.21
N ARG A 631 88.09 -98.95 7.04
CA ARG A 631 88.90 -99.10 5.82
C ARG A 631 90.28 -98.46 5.98
N LYS A 632 90.40 -97.29 6.62
CA LYS A 632 91.72 -96.69 6.96
C LYS A 632 92.54 -97.57 7.92
N GLN A 633 91.89 -98.24 8.89
CA GLN A 633 92.57 -99.22 9.76
C GLN A 633 93.01 -100.48 9.00
N GLN A 634 92.28 -100.93 7.98
CA GLN A 634 92.74 -102.01 7.09
C GLN A 634 93.93 -101.57 6.22
N VAL A 635 93.86 -100.39 5.61
CA VAL A 635 94.94 -99.84 4.77
C VAL A 635 96.23 -99.67 5.57
N THR A 636 96.17 -99.15 6.80
CA THR A 636 97.36 -99.03 7.67
C THR A 636 97.95 -100.39 8.08
N LYS A 637 97.11 -101.40 8.35
CA LYS A 637 97.56 -102.79 8.57
C LYS A 637 98.24 -103.40 7.34
N LEU A 638 97.74 -103.12 6.14
CA LEU A 638 98.35 -103.59 4.88
C LEU A 638 99.66 -102.85 4.58
N ALA A 639 99.70 -101.52 4.74
CA ALA A 639 100.90 -100.71 4.52
C ALA A 639 102.07 -101.15 5.44
N ALA A 640 101.82 -101.34 6.74
CA ALA A 640 102.84 -101.84 7.68
C ALA A 640 103.38 -103.24 7.28
N LYS A 641 102.51 -104.09 6.72
CA LYS A 641 102.89 -105.43 6.24
C LYS A 641 103.67 -105.39 4.92
N TYR A 642 103.42 -104.39 4.07
CA TYR A 642 104.17 -104.15 2.83
C TYR A 642 105.54 -103.53 3.12
N GLU A 643 105.62 -102.58 4.07
CA GLU A 643 106.89 -101.93 4.42
C GLU A 643 107.91 -102.89 5.04
N THR A 644 107.45 -103.88 5.81
CA THR A 644 108.30 -104.97 6.32
C THR A 644 108.80 -105.91 5.22
N LEU A 645 108.06 -106.06 4.11
CA LEU A 645 108.50 -106.83 2.92
C LEU A 645 109.53 -106.06 2.09
N CYS A 646 109.28 -104.79 1.78
CA CYS A 646 110.15 -103.98 0.91
C CYS A 646 111.53 -103.68 1.51
N LYS A 647 111.69 -103.80 2.84
CA LYS A 647 113.00 -103.67 3.51
C LYS A 647 113.90 -104.91 3.38
N SER A 648 113.40 -106.01 2.81
CA SER A 648 114.13 -107.29 2.68
C SER A 648 114.81 -107.52 1.33
N SER A 649 114.63 -106.65 0.31
CA SER A 649 115.18 -106.91 -1.04
C SER A 649 115.58 -105.62 -1.78
N ARG A 650 116.89 -105.36 -1.88
CA ARG A 650 117.51 -104.35 -2.76
C ARG A 650 118.95 -104.75 -3.13
N LEU A 651 119.20 -105.19 -4.37
CA LEU A 651 120.53 -105.23 -4.99
C LEU A 651 120.41 -105.38 -6.52
N ARG A 652 121.23 -104.64 -7.30
CA ARG A 652 121.08 -104.33 -8.76
C ARG A 652 119.78 -103.54 -9.07
N GLY A 653 119.72 -102.61 -10.04
CA GLY A 653 120.62 -102.25 -11.15
C GLY A 653 120.10 -102.84 -12.47
N THR A 654 119.84 -102.09 -13.55
CA THR A 654 120.25 -100.73 -13.95
C THR A 654 119.23 -100.05 -14.90
N ASP A 655 119.23 -98.72 -14.91
CA ASP A 655 118.92 -97.79 -16.04
C ASP A 655 117.58 -97.89 -16.80
N GLU A 656 117.42 -97.03 -17.82
CA GLU A 656 116.17 -96.68 -18.53
C GLU A 656 116.08 -97.31 -19.94
N ASP A 657 114.83 -97.40 -20.46
CA ASP A 657 114.41 -97.71 -21.85
C ASP A 657 114.34 -99.18 -22.34
N ASP A 658 113.41 -99.40 -23.29
CA ASP A 658 112.93 -100.59 -24.06
C ASP A 658 111.38 -100.57 -24.06
N GLY A 659 110.61 -100.68 -25.15
CA GLY A 659 110.83 -101.10 -26.56
C GLY A 659 109.63 -102.01 -26.96
N GLU A 660 109.07 -102.12 -28.18
CA GLU A 660 109.30 -101.64 -29.57
C GLU A 660 107.98 -101.95 -30.40
N PRO A 661 107.81 -101.87 -31.78
CA PRO A 661 108.79 -101.72 -32.88
C PRO A 661 108.56 -100.64 -34.00
N LYS A 662 108.05 -101.01 -35.20
CA LYS A 662 108.61 -100.61 -36.54
C LYS A 662 107.61 -100.63 -37.73
N SER A 663 107.86 -100.09 -38.96
CA SER A 663 108.80 -99.08 -39.54
C SER A 663 108.47 -98.79 -41.04
N GLN A 664 109.23 -97.87 -41.69
CA GLN A 664 109.08 -97.14 -42.97
C GLN A 664 108.89 -97.94 -44.31
N ALA A 665 108.81 -99.27 -44.31
CA ALA A 665 109.11 -100.09 -45.51
C ALA A 665 108.12 -100.03 -46.69
N TYR A 666 106.90 -99.51 -46.51
CA TYR A 666 105.77 -99.69 -47.44
C TYR A 666 105.94 -99.03 -48.83
N TYR A 667 106.47 -97.81 -48.88
CA TYR A 667 106.43 -96.99 -50.10
C TYR A 667 107.53 -97.29 -51.15
N LEU A 668 108.55 -98.08 -50.80
CA LEU A 668 109.66 -98.39 -51.71
C LEU A 668 109.34 -99.49 -52.73
N ILE A 669 108.36 -100.35 -52.46
CA ILE A 669 108.09 -101.55 -53.27
C ILE A 669 107.28 -101.21 -54.53
N GLN A 670 106.33 -100.27 -54.45
CA GLN A 670 105.41 -99.94 -55.55
C GLN A 670 106.11 -99.23 -56.74
N ALA A 671 107.26 -98.59 -56.50
CA ALA A 671 108.01 -97.85 -57.52
C ALA A 671 108.80 -98.76 -58.47
N ALA A 672 109.13 -99.99 -58.07
CA ALA A 672 109.99 -100.88 -58.86
C ALA A 672 109.26 -101.53 -60.05
N GLN A 673 108.02 -101.97 -59.86
CA GLN A 673 107.31 -102.83 -60.81
C GLN A 673 107.03 -102.15 -62.16
N LYS A 674 106.68 -100.86 -62.17
CA LYS A 674 106.37 -100.09 -63.40
C LYS A 674 107.56 -99.88 -64.35
N ARG A 675 108.77 -100.32 -63.99
CA ARG A 675 109.99 -100.04 -64.76
C ARG A 675 110.46 -101.19 -65.66
N GLU A 676 109.96 -102.41 -65.45
CA GLU A 676 110.32 -103.58 -66.27
C GLU A 676 109.35 -103.81 -67.44
N GLU A 677 108.06 -103.53 -67.24
CA GLU A 677 106.99 -103.74 -68.24
C GLU A 677 107.23 -102.95 -69.54
N LEU A 678 107.72 -101.71 -69.43
CA LEU A 678 107.99 -100.82 -70.55
C LEU A 678 109.13 -101.30 -71.48
N GLN A 679 110.03 -102.17 -71.00
CA GLN A 679 111.19 -102.58 -71.80
C GLN A 679 110.86 -103.74 -72.76
N ARG A 680 109.86 -104.57 -72.48
CA ARG A 680 109.48 -105.70 -73.36
C ARG A 680 108.70 -105.27 -74.60
N VAL A 681 108.04 -104.11 -74.56
CA VAL A 681 107.24 -103.56 -75.67
C VAL A 681 108.13 -103.00 -76.80
N GLY A 682 109.41 -102.68 -76.52
CA GLY A 682 110.34 -102.17 -77.53
C GLY A 682 110.73 -103.22 -78.58
N ASP A 683 111.07 -104.43 -78.14
CA ASP A 683 111.67 -105.48 -78.99
C ASP A 683 110.70 -106.05 -80.04
N GLU A 684 109.39 -105.90 -79.85
CA GLU A 684 108.36 -106.39 -80.79
C GLU A 684 108.19 -105.44 -82.00
N LEU A 685 108.29 -104.12 -81.79
CA LEU A 685 108.06 -103.10 -82.82
C LEU A 685 109.15 -103.11 -83.92
N ASP A 686 110.40 -103.40 -83.54
CA ASP A 686 111.55 -103.41 -84.45
C ASP A 686 111.47 -104.52 -85.52
N GLN A 687 110.66 -105.56 -85.31
CA GLN A 687 110.39 -106.58 -86.32
C GLN A 687 109.37 -106.14 -87.37
N GLU A 688 108.38 -105.32 -86.99
CA GLU A 688 107.29 -104.92 -87.88
C GLU A 688 107.75 -103.87 -88.93
N ILE A 689 108.67 -102.98 -88.54
CA ILE A 689 109.28 -101.97 -89.44
C ILE A 689 109.87 -102.62 -90.70
N ARG A 690 110.63 -103.72 -90.54
CA ARG A 690 111.29 -104.48 -91.64
C ARG A 690 110.32 -105.20 -92.60
N ARG A 691 109.01 -105.12 -92.32
CA ARG A 691 107.94 -105.59 -93.23
C ARG A 691 107.46 -104.46 -94.13
N ARG A 692 107.15 -103.29 -93.55
CA ARG A 692 106.60 -102.12 -94.26
C ARG A 692 107.56 -101.54 -95.32
N GLU A 693 108.87 -101.60 -95.08
CA GLU A 693 109.89 -101.13 -96.04
C GLU A 693 109.86 -101.83 -97.41
N ARG A 694 109.30 -103.04 -97.48
CA ARG A 694 109.12 -103.78 -98.75
C ARG A 694 107.82 -103.41 -99.46
N GLU A 695 106.81 -102.94 -98.73
CA GLU A 695 105.48 -102.61 -99.26
C GLU A 695 105.48 -101.22 -99.95
N MET A 696 106.22 -100.24 -99.41
CA MET A 696 106.28 -98.88 -100.00
C MET A 696 106.78 -98.88 -101.45
N ARG A 697 107.79 -99.71 -101.78
CA ARG A 697 108.40 -99.76 -103.13
C ARG A 697 107.44 -100.27 -104.22
N ALA A 698 106.35 -100.94 -103.85
CA ALA A 698 105.32 -101.36 -104.80
C ALA A 698 104.29 -100.26 -105.09
N LEU A 699 104.07 -99.33 -104.14
CA LEU A 699 103.04 -98.29 -104.23
C LEU A 699 103.48 -97.06 -105.05
N GLU A 700 104.78 -96.74 -105.07
CA GLU A 700 105.30 -95.63 -105.90
C GLU A 700 105.04 -95.86 -107.40
N ALA A 701 105.15 -97.11 -107.86
CA ALA A 701 104.98 -97.46 -109.27
C ALA A 701 103.54 -97.22 -109.78
N THR A 702 102.53 -97.53 -108.96
CA THR A 702 101.11 -97.35 -109.34
C THR A 702 100.67 -95.89 -109.26
N LEU A 703 101.22 -95.09 -108.34
CA LEU A 703 100.86 -93.68 -108.17
C LEU A 703 101.20 -92.83 -109.40
N SER A 704 102.33 -93.13 -110.06
CA SER A 704 102.81 -92.40 -111.25
C SER A 704 101.82 -92.43 -112.42
N HIS A 705 101.20 -93.57 -112.70
CA HIS A 705 100.36 -93.73 -113.88
C HIS A 705 98.97 -93.05 -113.73
N VAL A 706 98.42 -93.04 -112.52
CA VAL A 706 97.10 -92.43 -112.21
C VAL A 706 97.12 -90.91 -112.30
N ASN A 707 98.24 -90.27 -111.91
CA ASN A 707 98.36 -88.81 -111.91
C ASN A 707 98.32 -88.20 -113.33
N SER A 708 98.97 -88.84 -114.31
CA SER A 708 99.00 -88.35 -115.69
C SER A 708 97.60 -88.19 -116.29
N ARG A 709 96.77 -89.24 -116.18
CA ARG A 709 95.41 -89.25 -116.77
C ARG A 709 94.42 -88.38 -116.00
N ASN A 710 94.60 -88.23 -114.69
CA ASN A 710 93.84 -87.26 -113.88
C ASN A 710 94.10 -85.81 -114.31
N SER A 711 95.32 -85.46 -114.73
CA SER A 711 95.68 -84.08 -115.07
C SER A 711 94.90 -83.58 -116.30
N GLN A 712 94.77 -84.41 -117.34
CA GLN A 712 94.00 -84.07 -118.54
C GLN A 712 92.49 -83.91 -118.24
N TYR A 713 91.91 -84.83 -117.47
CA TYR A 713 90.48 -84.77 -117.12
C TYR A 713 90.14 -83.58 -116.21
N ARG A 714 91.09 -83.08 -115.40
CA ARG A 714 90.88 -81.87 -114.58
C ARG A 714 90.86 -80.59 -115.41
N GLN A 715 91.62 -80.53 -116.51
CA GLN A 715 91.66 -79.34 -117.38
C GLN A 715 90.33 -79.10 -118.13
N SER A 716 89.59 -80.16 -118.50
CA SER A 716 88.25 -80.02 -119.08
C SER A 716 87.16 -79.54 -118.10
N PHE A 717 87.45 -79.47 -116.79
CA PHE A 717 86.53 -78.96 -115.77
C PHE A 717 86.99 -77.64 -115.12
N GLN A 718 88.05 -76.98 -115.63
CA GLN A 718 88.55 -75.70 -115.08
C GLN A 718 88.42 -74.51 -116.04
N LYS A 719 87.17 -74.08 -116.25
CA LYS A 719 86.84 -72.65 -116.44
C LYS A 719 85.65 -72.28 -115.56
N ALA A 720 85.93 -71.83 -114.34
CA ALA A 720 84.93 -71.14 -113.53
C ALA A 720 84.61 -69.78 -114.19
N ASN A 721 83.34 -69.53 -114.49
CA ASN A 721 82.93 -68.28 -115.12
C ASN A 721 82.92 -67.16 -114.07
N MET A 722 83.89 -66.23 -114.14
CA MET A 722 84.16 -65.19 -113.12
C MET A 722 83.12 -64.05 -113.12
N LYS A 723 81.86 -64.34 -113.48
CA LYS A 723 80.69 -63.44 -113.52
C LYS A 723 79.39 -64.19 -113.15
N SER A 724 79.46 -65.16 -112.23
CA SER A 724 78.28 -65.83 -111.63
C SER A 724 77.92 -65.16 -110.29
N ASN A 725 76.63 -65.12 -109.95
CA ASN A 725 76.09 -64.51 -108.72
C ASN A 725 76.74 -65.10 -107.44
N GLU A 726 77.13 -66.37 -107.47
CA GLU A 726 77.80 -67.08 -106.37
C GLU A 726 79.10 -66.37 -105.90
N ALA A 727 79.74 -65.60 -106.78
CA ALA A 727 80.93 -64.80 -106.46
C ALA A 727 80.62 -63.44 -105.79
N GLU A 728 79.37 -62.99 -105.84
CA GLU A 728 78.86 -61.84 -105.09
C GLU A 728 78.29 -62.28 -103.74
N ASP A 729 77.56 -63.40 -103.70
CA ASP A 729 77.08 -64.01 -102.45
C ASP A 729 78.25 -64.34 -101.49
N MET A 730 79.36 -64.85 -102.01
CA MET A 730 80.60 -65.08 -101.23
C MET A 730 81.11 -63.79 -100.56
N LYS A 731 81.13 -62.67 -101.29
CA LYS A 731 81.55 -61.37 -100.74
C LYS A 731 80.56 -60.84 -99.70
N GLN A 732 79.26 -60.98 -99.94
CA GLN A 732 78.24 -60.57 -98.98
C GLN A 732 78.31 -61.38 -97.69
N LEU A 733 78.60 -62.69 -97.78
CA LEU A 733 78.85 -63.54 -96.62
C LEU A 733 80.16 -63.18 -95.90
N GLU A 734 81.24 -62.85 -96.62
CA GLU A 734 82.47 -62.32 -96.03
C GLU A 734 82.23 -60.99 -95.30
N GLU A 735 81.47 -60.06 -95.88
CA GLU A 735 81.13 -58.78 -95.24
C GLU A 735 80.20 -58.95 -94.03
N GLN A 736 79.21 -59.85 -94.09
CA GLN A 736 78.35 -60.19 -92.94
C GLN A 736 79.17 -60.87 -91.83
N ALA A 737 80.08 -61.79 -92.16
CA ALA A 737 80.99 -62.39 -91.20
C ALA A 737 81.89 -61.32 -90.55
N LYS A 738 82.39 -60.36 -91.33
CA LYS A 738 83.22 -59.24 -90.86
C LYS A 738 82.46 -58.29 -89.94
N LEU A 739 81.21 -57.95 -90.27
CA LEU A 739 80.32 -57.14 -89.40
C LEU A 739 79.97 -57.87 -88.10
N ALA A 740 79.72 -59.19 -88.16
CA ALA A 740 79.53 -60.01 -86.97
C ALA A 740 80.82 -60.08 -86.12
N GLN A 741 81.98 -60.21 -86.76
CA GLN A 741 83.28 -60.23 -86.10
C GLN A 741 83.60 -58.87 -85.44
N ASP A 742 83.27 -57.75 -86.08
CA ASP A 742 83.36 -56.39 -85.53
C ASP A 742 82.39 -56.18 -84.35
N ALA A 743 81.16 -56.67 -84.42
CA ALA A 743 80.21 -56.61 -83.30
C ALA A 743 80.71 -57.45 -82.10
N LEU A 744 81.25 -58.64 -82.37
CA LEU A 744 81.87 -59.52 -81.37
C LEU A 744 83.16 -58.89 -80.81
N PHE A 745 83.94 -58.15 -81.63
CA PHE A 745 85.11 -57.39 -81.19
C PHE A 745 84.73 -56.19 -80.33
N ARG A 746 83.65 -55.45 -80.67
CA ARG A 746 83.09 -54.38 -79.82
C ARG A 746 82.62 -54.94 -78.48
N ARG A 747 81.85 -56.04 -78.47
CA ARG A 747 81.45 -56.71 -77.22
C ARG A 747 82.62 -57.28 -76.43
N LYS A 748 83.66 -57.84 -77.08
CA LYS A 748 84.91 -58.21 -76.41
C LYS A 748 85.66 -57.00 -75.84
N LYS A 749 85.62 -55.84 -76.49
CA LYS A 749 86.28 -54.61 -76.03
C LYS A 749 85.52 -53.91 -74.90
N GLU A 750 84.19 -54.01 -74.89
CA GLU A 750 83.35 -53.62 -73.74
C GLU A 750 83.51 -54.58 -72.57
N LEU A 751 83.56 -55.90 -72.83
CA LEU A 751 83.80 -56.91 -71.80
C LEU A 751 85.24 -56.86 -71.28
N GLN A 752 86.23 -56.52 -72.11
CA GLN A 752 87.59 -56.21 -71.65
C GLN A 752 87.63 -54.93 -70.83
N ARG A 753 86.86 -53.89 -71.16
CA ARG A 753 86.73 -52.69 -70.31
C ARG A 753 86.10 -53.04 -68.97
N LEU A 754 84.96 -53.71 -68.97
CA LEU A 754 84.33 -54.18 -67.73
C LEU A 754 85.22 -55.16 -66.95
N SER A 755 86.08 -55.96 -67.61
CA SER A 755 87.12 -56.77 -66.97
C SER A 755 88.24 -55.91 -66.39
N THR A 756 88.75 -54.89 -67.09
CA THR A 756 89.78 -54.00 -66.54
C THR A 756 89.24 -53.11 -65.44
N ASP A 757 87.99 -52.66 -65.53
CA ASP A 757 87.32 -51.83 -64.53
C ASP A 757 87.02 -52.69 -63.28
N TYR A 758 86.52 -53.92 -63.47
CA TYR A 758 86.35 -54.90 -62.39
C TYR A 758 87.69 -55.33 -61.79
N GLU A 759 88.74 -55.57 -62.59
CA GLU A 759 90.08 -55.88 -62.10
C GLU A 759 90.74 -54.66 -61.44
N GLU A 760 90.46 -53.42 -61.84
CA GLU A 760 90.95 -52.23 -61.16
C GLU A 760 90.22 -51.99 -59.84
N ASP A 761 88.89 -52.17 -59.79
CA ASP A 761 88.14 -52.07 -58.55
C ASP A 761 88.38 -53.27 -57.61
N GLU A 762 88.61 -54.48 -58.14
CA GLU A 762 89.08 -55.63 -57.37
C GLU A 762 90.52 -55.41 -56.88
N ARG A 763 91.42 -54.84 -57.68
CA ARG A 763 92.76 -54.44 -57.21
C ARG A 763 92.70 -53.28 -56.20
N ARG A 764 91.74 -52.37 -56.30
CA ARG A 764 91.50 -51.32 -55.28
C ARG A 764 90.94 -51.93 -54.00
N LEU A 765 90.00 -52.87 -54.10
CA LEU A 765 89.46 -53.60 -52.96
C LEU A 765 90.56 -54.42 -52.29
N GLN A 766 91.32 -55.21 -53.05
CA GLN A 766 92.50 -55.93 -52.55
C GLN A 766 93.60 -55.00 -52.03
N GLN A 767 93.76 -53.77 -52.56
CA GLN A 767 94.68 -52.78 -51.97
C GLN A 767 94.17 -52.22 -50.64
N VAL A 768 92.86 -51.96 -50.52
CA VAL A 768 92.21 -51.49 -49.28
C VAL A 768 92.18 -52.62 -48.26
N ASP A 769 91.76 -53.82 -48.61
CA ASP A 769 91.79 -55.01 -47.77
C ASP A 769 93.22 -55.36 -47.36
N ALA A 770 94.20 -55.27 -48.25
CA ALA A 770 95.61 -55.41 -47.87
C ALA A 770 96.12 -54.22 -47.05
N GLN A 771 95.55 -53.01 -47.14
CA GLN A 771 95.88 -51.89 -46.24
C GLN A 771 95.26 -52.12 -44.86
N CYS A 772 93.99 -52.53 -44.76
CA CYS A 772 93.32 -52.94 -43.54
C CYS A 772 94.06 -54.11 -42.89
N ALA A 773 94.32 -55.20 -43.63
CA ALA A 773 95.09 -56.33 -43.13
C ALA A 773 96.51 -55.92 -42.71
N ARG A 774 97.23 -55.07 -43.45
CA ARG A 774 98.54 -54.54 -43.00
C ARG A 774 98.43 -53.60 -41.81
N LEU A 775 97.30 -52.93 -41.58
CA LEU A 775 97.05 -52.10 -40.40
C LEU A 775 96.62 -52.94 -39.19
N GLU A 776 95.87 -54.02 -39.39
CA GLU A 776 95.50 -55.00 -38.37
C GLU A 776 96.68 -55.88 -37.97
N GLU A 777 97.49 -56.35 -38.93
CA GLU A 777 98.76 -57.06 -38.73
C GLU A 777 99.80 -56.13 -38.10
N ARG A 778 99.87 -54.85 -38.50
CA ARG A 778 100.68 -53.83 -37.80
C ARG A 778 100.18 -53.57 -36.38
N ASN A 779 98.88 -53.47 -36.14
CA ASN A 779 98.32 -53.26 -34.80
C ASN A 779 98.50 -54.51 -33.92
N GLY A 780 98.39 -55.70 -34.51
CA GLY A 780 98.71 -56.98 -33.89
C GLY A 780 100.19 -57.03 -33.50
N HIS A 781 101.10 -56.79 -34.45
CA HIS A 781 102.53 -56.71 -34.19
C HIS A 781 102.92 -55.58 -33.24
N LEU A 782 102.20 -54.45 -33.19
CA LEU A 782 102.44 -53.40 -32.19
C LEU A 782 101.94 -53.81 -30.80
N ALA A 783 100.83 -54.54 -30.70
CA ALA A 783 100.34 -55.10 -29.43
C ALA A 783 101.22 -56.27 -28.94
N GLU A 784 101.67 -57.14 -29.84
CA GLU A 784 102.65 -58.19 -29.57
C GLU A 784 104.01 -57.61 -29.21
N ALA A 785 104.47 -56.56 -29.90
CA ALA A 785 105.70 -55.84 -29.55
C ALA A 785 105.59 -55.10 -28.22
N HIS A 786 104.42 -54.55 -27.87
CA HIS A 786 104.19 -53.95 -26.56
C HIS A 786 104.23 -55.01 -25.46
N ALA A 787 103.53 -56.14 -25.64
CA ALA A 787 103.55 -57.24 -24.69
C ALA A 787 104.95 -57.89 -24.58
N GLN A 788 105.69 -58.01 -25.69
CA GLN A 788 107.08 -58.45 -25.70
C GLN A 788 108.00 -57.43 -25.04
N MET A 789 107.81 -56.12 -25.23
CA MET A 789 108.54 -55.08 -24.49
C MET A 789 108.24 -55.10 -22.99
N GLU A 790 107.00 -55.33 -22.56
CA GLU A 790 106.67 -55.47 -21.13
C GLU A 790 107.34 -56.70 -20.52
N VAL A 791 107.38 -57.83 -21.25
CA VAL A 791 108.10 -59.04 -20.86
C VAL A 791 109.62 -58.85 -20.89
N GLU A 792 110.17 -58.15 -21.89
CA GLU A 792 111.60 -57.87 -22.01
C GLU A 792 112.07 -56.83 -20.99
N LEU A 793 111.27 -55.82 -20.66
CA LEU A 793 111.54 -54.88 -19.56
C LEU A 793 111.57 -55.64 -18.23
N GLY A 794 110.56 -56.47 -17.93
CA GLY A 794 110.57 -57.34 -16.76
C GLY A 794 111.77 -58.30 -16.73
N ALA A 795 112.16 -58.84 -17.89
CA ALA A 795 113.34 -59.70 -18.00
C ALA A 795 114.67 -58.94 -17.87
N GLN A 796 114.75 -57.68 -18.31
CA GLN A 796 115.92 -56.80 -18.12
C GLN A 796 116.04 -56.36 -16.66
N ASP A 797 114.93 -56.00 -15.98
CA ASP A 797 114.92 -55.68 -14.55
C ASP A 797 115.32 -56.91 -13.71
N GLU A 798 114.74 -58.08 -13.98
CA GLU A 798 115.16 -59.33 -13.36
C GLU A 798 116.62 -59.70 -13.70
N ALA A 799 117.10 -59.40 -14.92
CA ALA A 799 118.48 -59.64 -15.31
C ALA A 799 119.44 -58.70 -14.57
N LEU A 800 119.12 -57.41 -14.45
CA LEU A 800 119.88 -56.43 -13.69
C LEU A 800 119.97 -56.86 -12.21
N GLU A 801 118.84 -57.19 -11.57
CA GLU A 801 118.84 -57.79 -10.22
C GLU A 801 119.76 -59.03 -10.13
N LYS A 802 119.64 -59.97 -11.08
CA LYS A 802 120.45 -61.20 -11.08
C LYS A 802 121.93 -60.92 -11.33
N HIS A 803 122.27 -59.94 -12.17
CA HIS A 803 123.63 -59.53 -12.46
C HIS A 803 124.25 -58.80 -11.26
N GLU A 804 123.55 -57.88 -10.59
CA GLU A 804 124.01 -57.26 -9.34
C GLU A 804 124.21 -58.31 -8.24
N LYS A 805 123.23 -59.20 -8.02
CA LYS A 805 123.32 -60.29 -7.03
C LYS A 805 124.46 -61.26 -7.36
N ARG A 806 124.73 -61.54 -8.64
CA ARG A 806 125.87 -62.35 -9.11
C ARG A 806 127.20 -61.63 -8.93
N LEU A 807 127.28 -60.33 -9.21
CA LEU A 807 128.47 -59.50 -9.07
C LEU A 807 128.86 -59.34 -7.59
N ALA A 808 127.89 -59.11 -6.71
CA ALA A 808 128.07 -59.12 -5.26
C ALA A 808 128.60 -60.49 -4.77
N ARG A 809 127.98 -61.59 -5.21
CA ARG A 809 128.38 -62.95 -4.80
C ARG A 809 129.76 -63.36 -5.34
N LEU A 810 130.10 -63.00 -6.58
CA LEU A 810 131.41 -63.28 -7.17
C LEU A 810 132.52 -62.45 -6.50
N SER A 811 132.29 -61.16 -6.23
CA SER A 811 133.27 -60.31 -5.52
C SER A 811 133.49 -60.78 -4.07
N ALA A 812 132.45 -61.24 -3.37
CA ALA A 812 132.59 -61.89 -2.07
C ALA A 812 133.43 -63.18 -2.14
N MET A 813 133.07 -64.13 -3.02
CA MET A 813 133.79 -65.41 -3.15
C MET A 813 135.23 -65.26 -3.68
N HIS A 814 135.54 -64.16 -4.36
CA HIS A 814 136.91 -63.83 -4.78
C HIS A 814 137.80 -63.44 -3.59
N ARG A 815 137.27 -62.64 -2.65
CA ARG A 815 137.98 -62.28 -1.40
C ARG A 815 138.22 -63.51 -0.52
N ASP A 816 137.20 -64.35 -0.33
CA ASP A 816 137.31 -65.59 0.47
C ASP A 816 138.39 -66.55 -0.06
N LYS A 817 138.57 -66.62 -1.40
CA LYS A 817 139.60 -67.48 -2.01
C LYS A 817 141.05 -66.99 -1.81
N ILE A 818 141.25 -65.74 -1.40
CA ILE A 818 142.57 -65.08 -1.35
C ILE A 818 142.88 -64.53 0.05
N SER A 819 141.89 -64.44 0.95
CA SER A 819 141.97 -63.73 2.24
C SER A 819 142.37 -62.26 2.09
N ALA A 820 141.87 -61.60 1.04
CA ALA A 820 142.09 -60.18 0.77
C ALA A 820 141.09 -59.32 1.56
N PHE A 821 141.60 -58.44 2.43
CA PHE A 821 140.78 -57.53 3.23
C PHE A 821 140.22 -56.34 2.44
N ASP A 822 140.94 -55.88 1.42
CA ASP A 822 140.56 -54.76 0.57
C ASP A 822 140.11 -55.20 -0.83
N GLU A 823 139.31 -54.34 -1.46
CA GLU A 823 138.72 -54.58 -2.77
C GLU A 823 139.78 -54.64 -3.89
N THR A 824 139.96 -55.84 -4.45
CA THR A 824 141.04 -56.11 -5.40
C THR A 824 140.91 -55.31 -6.71
N VAL A 825 142.03 -55.08 -7.39
CA VAL A 825 142.03 -54.44 -8.71
C VAL A 825 141.22 -55.27 -9.72
N GLN A 826 141.25 -56.60 -9.60
CA GLN A 826 140.36 -57.48 -10.37
C GLN A 826 138.88 -57.15 -10.11
N GLU A 827 138.44 -57.01 -8.86
CA GLU A 827 137.03 -56.70 -8.52
C GLU A 827 136.56 -55.33 -9.04
N LYS A 828 137.40 -54.29 -8.97
CA LYS A 828 137.07 -53.00 -9.59
C LYS A 828 136.99 -53.11 -11.11
N SER A 829 137.87 -53.91 -11.73
CA SER A 829 137.74 -54.24 -13.16
C SER A 829 136.47 -55.05 -13.47
N PHE A 830 136.03 -55.95 -12.58
CA PHE A 830 134.80 -56.73 -12.76
C PHE A 830 133.55 -55.87 -12.60
N ARG A 831 133.50 -54.90 -11.66
CA ARG A 831 132.37 -53.96 -11.58
C ARG A 831 132.35 -52.98 -12.75
N ALA A 832 133.50 -52.42 -13.14
CA ALA A 832 133.59 -51.53 -14.30
C ALA A 832 133.19 -52.25 -15.59
N LYS A 833 133.64 -53.50 -15.79
CA LYS A 833 133.18 -54.35 -16.89
C LYS A 833 131.70 -54.68 -16.79
N SER A 834 131.19 -55.11 -15.63
CA SER A 834 129.77 -55.45 -15.50
C SER A 834 128.84 -54.26 -15.70
N LEU A 835 129.24 -53.03 -15.33
CA LEU A 835 128.48 -51.81 -15.63
C LEU A 835 128.59 -51.40 -17.08
N ALA A 836 129.78 -51.48 -17.69
CA ALA A 836 129.94 -51.26 -19.12
C ALA A 836 129.17 -52.31 -19.94
N GLU A 837 129.17 -53.58 -19.53
CA GLU A 837 128.39 -54.67 -20.15
C GLU A 837 126.88 -54.44 -19.98
N ALA A 838 126.43 -53.92 -18.83
CA ALA A 838 125.04 -53.55 -18.61
C ALA A 838 124.59 -52.35 -19.46
N THR A 839 125.34 -51.24 -19.48
CA THR A 839 125.00 -50.08 -20.33
C THR A 839 125.17 -50.39 -21.82
N THR A 840 126.18 -51.17 -22.21
CA THR A 840 126.30 -51.67 -23.59
C THR A 840 125.13 -52.60 -23.93
N SER A 841 124.64 -53.42 -22.99
CA SER A 841 123.46 -54.27 -23.22
C SER A 841 122.20 -53.42 -23.43
N ILE A 842 121.94 -52.42 -22.58
CA ILE A 842 120.77 -51.54 -22.68
C ILE A 842 120.83 -50.65 -23.92
N LEU A 843 121.99 -50.09 -24.26
CA LEU A 843 122.17 -49.34 -25.51
C LEU A 843 122.10 -50.25 -26.75
N ARG A 844 122.51 -51.52 -26.64
CA ARG A 844 122.34 -52.50 -27.71
C ARG A 844 120.86 -52.88 -27.90
N THR A 845 120.09 -53.11 -26.85
CA THR A 845 118.65 -53.41 -26.99
C THR A 845 117.88 -52.19 -27.49
N LEU A 846 118.13 -50.98 -26.99
CA LEU A 846 117.58 -49.74 -27.55
C LEU A 846 117.97 -49.56 -29.04
N GLY A 847 119.22 -49.87 -29.39
CA GLY A 847 119.74 -49.85 -30.76
C GLY A 847 119.26 -51.00 -31.66
N GLU A 848 118.67 -52.06 -31.10
CA GLU A 848 118.03 -53.17 -31.82
C GLU A 848 116.53 -52.91 -31.98
N LEU A 849 115.85 -52.35 -30.96
CA LEU A 849 114.51 -51.75 -31.08
C LEU A 849 114.46 -50.64 -32.14
N SER A 850 115.46 -49.74 -32.16
CA SER A 850 115.62 -48.72 -33.20
C SER A 850 115.80 -49.28 -34.62
N LYS A 851 116.13 -50.57 -34.78
CA LYS A 851 116.23 -51.26 -36.08
C LYS A 851 114.98 -52.09 -36.40
N ALA A 852 114.35 -52.67 -35.39
CA ALA A 852 113.10 -53.43 -35.51
C ALA A 852 111.90 -52.51 -35.79
N TYR A 853 111.86 -51.30 -35.22
CA TYR A 853 110.75 -50.35 -35.35
C TYR A 853 111.26 -48.97 -35.84
N PRO A 854 111.52 -48.80 -37.14
CA PRO A 854 112.12 -47.58 -37.70
C PRO A 854 111.33 -46.30 -37.43
N GLU A 855 110.02 -46.38 -37.22
CA GLU A 855 109.15 -45.21 -36.97
C GLU A 855 109.40 -44.54 -35.61
N LEU A 856 109.94 -45.28 -34.63
CA LEU A 856 110.33 -44.72 -33.33
C LEU A 856 111.74 -44.10 -33.35
N LYS A 857 112.53 -44.34 -34.40
CA LYS A 857 113.95 -44.00 -34.45
C LYS A 857 114.23 -42.51 -34.21
N ASP A 858 113.48 -41.63 -34.86
CA ASP A 858 113.72 -40.18 -34.76
C ASP A 858 113.28 -39.65 -33.38
N VAL A 859 112.22 -40.21 -32.80
CA VAL A 859 111.75 -39.89 -31.43
C VAL A 859 112.77 -40.36 -30.39
N MET A 860 113.28 -41.60 -30.53
CA MET A 860 114.33 -42.14 -29.66
C MET A 860 115.64 -41.35 -29.80
N SER A 861 116.03 -40.96 -31.02
CA SER A 861 117.21 -40.12 -31.27
C SER A 861 117.10 -38.77 -30.56
N ASN A 862 115.92 -38.14 -30.59
CA ASN A 862 115.68 -36.86 -29.93
C ASN A 862 115.69 -37.01 -28.39
N MET A 863 115.02 -38.03 -27.82
CA MET A 863 115.04 -38.21 -26.36
C MET A 863 116.42 -38.62 -25.83
N LEU A 864 117.20 -39.39 -26.58
CA LEU A 864 118.59 -39.66 -26.23
C LEU A 864 119.43 -38.36 -26.24
N ALA A 865 119.21 -37.46 -27.22
CA ALA A 865 119.87 -36.16 -27.26
C ALA A 865 119.52 -35.28 -26.05
N GLU A 866 118.23 -35.17 -25.70
CA GLU A 866 117.77 -34.43 -24.51
C GLU A 866 118.36 -35.01 -23.20
N ALA A 867 118.56 -36.33 -23.12
CA ALA A 867 119.16 -37.01 -21.98
C ALA A 867 120.69 -36.84 -21.87
N GLY A 868 121.35 -36.18 -22.83
CA GLY A 868 122.82 -36.14 -22.91
C GLY A 868 123.44 -37.50 -23.23
N LEU A 869 122.68 -38.39 -23.91
CA LEU A 869 123.09 -39.73 -24.34
C LEU A 869 123.02 -39.97 -25.86
N ALA A 870 122.60 -38.98 -26.66
CA ALA A 870 122.96 -38.87 -28.07
C ALA A 870 123.91 -37.71 -28.43
N PRO A 871 124.77 -37.17 -27.52
CA PRO A 871 126.16 -36.97 -27.89
C PRO A 871 126.62 -38.19 -28.69
N GLU A 872 126.75 -38.08 -30.01
CA GLU A 872 127.57 -37.13 -30.77
C GLU A 872 129.05 -37.42 -30.53
N VAL A 873 129.76 -37.62 -31.65
CA VAL A 873 130.85 -36.70 -31.97
C VAL A 873 131.98 -36.67 -30.91
N ASN A 874 132.24 -37.73 -30.12
CA ASN A 874 132.40 -39.16 -30.45
C ASN A 874 131.19 -40.07 -30.19
#